data_AF-A0A2G5TTN6-F1
#
_entry.id   AF-A0A2G5TTN6-F1
#
_cell.length_a   1.000
_cell.length_b   1.000
_cell.length_c   1.000
_cell.angle_alpha   90.00
_cell.angle_beta   90.00
_cell.angle_gamma   90.00
#
_symmetry.space_group_name_H-M   'P 1'
#
loop_
_entity.id
_entity.type
_entity.pdbx_description
1 polymer ?
#
loop_
_entity_poly.entity_id
_entity_poly.type
_entity_poly.pdbx_seq_one_letter_code
_entity_poly.pdbx_strand_id
1 'polypeptide(L)'
;MPIRLLSLPIADVQYALECMDIDELIAFSLCSNRTKNLVKSSHEKILTITAEIDDNMIKLEMFVFGLGLEKEFKFVVHEGPSIEFHRGDGIEFWRREGFTQNDWIAHFLSLCHPRGKLLKINNVSTIACLDTVQQPFPKFFKLQICGNNSVELTRAAVSKFSSVAHVVSIESNPFDDENHISEFLNLNLEELRLENSLNPYKVDLNDLLLTNIYRKPLTLMPICLLSLPSDDLQYALCLMDFCDLTALSLCSKRTKNLVDYSNVAIEGIYIEVDENRIHSKISAFQSYGGSCYARTIKFVLREDSSIEFERDDRFPKWVNTEFTFSQLIAHFLSLWNPDNRIIQKLTIKNVNPMTYLDTVKQLIPECEALEISENCSDDVAKMAFLKLAPIAVEEVVFQKNRFDNENDISKLLSLNLKSVVFHDSENPFKLESNDLLSLIIVDLYIETANITGKELNRFLKLWMKGNHGSYRPKFLELHLKNELNCEEVLKGIKYDTVDNMNRLKRADGKELDILIKMKYFCIPVSQSSLQLMPIRLLSLPVADLQYALNCMDIHALVAFSLCSNRTKNLVKSSKRKIDLPIVYVDKNHVQFEICERIFPQNDYFNFQLPRYSLKICFYDTRAEIARRGGFEVWKKEEFTQSDWIAHLMSIFNESMIRSLTIMNISLSYLDDVTEFIPNCISLVISHLSSNDVTEKAFLKLAPTAKEVEVCRNIFDSGNDISKLLALNLKKVSFDDWRKSFKLELDDLLVINIINLTIKIANITVRELNRFLKLWMKGNHRFYRLKTLELKLNDEMEINPEEVFKGIKYEIVEDNYSFRLKRRDGKELRVFIVFGSFYFFFD
;
A
#
# COMPACT_ATOMS: atom_id res chain seq x y z
N MET A 1 46.16 -35.58 2.11
CA MET A 1 45.96 -35.04 3.48
C MET A 1 44.47 -34.96 3.73
N PRO A 2 43.88 -35.67 4.71
CA PRO A 2 42.48 -35.44 5.04
C PRO A 2 42.38 -34.11 5.80
N ILE A 3 41.71 -33.13 5.21
CA ILE A 3 41.43 -31.85 5.86
C ILE A 3 40.57 -32.16 7.09
N ARG A 4 41.10 -31.87 8.28
CA ARG A 4 40.38 -32.03 9.55
C ARG A 4 39.42 -30.86 9.70
N LEU A 5 38.29 -30.88 8.99
CA LEU A 5 37.26 -29.82 9.03
C LEU A 5 36.90 -29.43 10.47
N LEU A 6 36.80 -30.42 11.37
CA LEU A 6 36.49 -30.24 12.80
C LEU A 6 37.63 -29.65 13.66
N SER A 7 38.79 -29.35 13.07
CA SER A 7 39.92 -28.68 13.73
C SER A 7 40.08 -27.22 13.32
N LEU A 8 39.23 -26.73 12.41
CA LEU A 8 39.18 -25.33 12.02
C LEU A 8 38.53 -24.47 13.13
N PRO A 9 38.85 -23.16 13.18
CA PRO A 9 38.12 -22.19 13.99
C PRO A 9 36.61 -22.22 13.70
N ILE A 10 35.79 -21.92 14.71
CA ILE A 10 34.32 -22.10 14.62
C ILE A 10 33.68 -21.25 13.50
N ALA A 11 34.24 -20.07 13.21
CA ALA A 11 33.80 -19.21 12.12
C ALA A 11 34.06 -19.83 10.73
N ASP A 12 35.21 -20.48 10.55
CA ASP A 12 35.57 -21.15 9.30
C ASP A 12 34.76 -22.44 9.10
N VAL A 13 34.45 -23.15 10.20
CA VAL A 13 33.52 -24.29 10.18
C VAL A 13 32.12 -23.83 9.79
N GLN A 14 31.66 -22.70 10.32
CA GLN A 14 30.32 -22.18 10.03
C GLN A 14 30.22 -21.67 8.59
N TYR A 15 31.23 -20.98 8.09
CA TYR A 15 31.33 -20.58 6.68
C TYR A 15 31.36 -21.81 5.75
N ALA A 16 32.09 -22.87 6.13
CA ALA A 16 32.09 -24.11 5.36
C ALA A 16 30.71 -24.79 5.35
N LEU A 17 29.96 -24.74 6.46
CA LEU A 17 28.58 -25.26 6.52
C LEU A 17 27.62 -24.42 5.65
N GLU A 18 27.78 -23.11 5.60
CA GLU A 18 26.98 -22.22 4.74
C GLU A 18 27.29 -22.38 3.25
N CYS A 19 28.45 -22.95 2.91
CA CYS A 19 28.83 -23.25 1.52
C CYS A 19 28.52 -24.69 1.09
N MET A 20 28.11 -25.57 2.01
CA MET A 20 27.77 -26.96 1.70
C MET A 20 26.37 -27.04 1.09
N ASP A 21 26.22 -27.85 0.05
CA ASP A 21 24.90 -28.18 -0.46
C ASP A 21 24.11 -28.96 0.61
N ILE A 22 22.78 -28.90 0.56
CA ILE A 22 21.91 -29.56 1.55
C ILE A 22 22.17 -31.08 1.62
N ASP A 23 22.44 -31.73 0.48
CA ASP A 23 22.80 -33.14 0.38
C ASP A 23 24.07 -33.44 1.21
N GLU A 24 25.05 -32.53 1.12
CA GLU A 24 26.31 -32.61 1.86
C GLU A 24 26.11 -32.32 3.34
N LEU A 25 25.23 -31.38 3.71
CA LEU A 25 24.84 -31.11 5.09
C LEU A 25 24.15 -32.32 5.74
N ILE A 26 23.24 -32.97 5.01
CA ILE A 26 22.57 -34.20 5.46
C ILE A 26 23.60 -35.31 5.65
N ALA A 27 24.47 -35.55 4.67
CA ALA A 27 25.54 -36.55 4.76
C ALA A 27 26.51 -36.24 5.93
N PHE A 28 26.87 -34.97 6.12
CA PHE A 28 27.73 -34.49 7.19
C PHE A 28 27.09 -34.70 8.57
N SER A 29 25.77 -34.51 8.67
CA SER A 29 25.01 -34.77 9.90
C SER A 29 25.11 -36.25 10.34
N LEU A 30 25.29 -37.17 9.40
CA LEU A 30 25.37 -38.60 9.67
C LEU A 30 26.75 -39.03 10.18
N CYS A 31 27.80 -38.22 10.00
CA CYS A 31 29.17 -38.61 10.37
C CYS A 31 29.39 -38.79 11.88
N SER A 32 28.80 -37.94 12.74
CA SER A 32 28.95 -38.02 14.20
C SER A 32 27.91 -37.17 14.94
N ASN A 33 27.75 -37.37 16.26
CA ASN A 33 26.91 -36.48 17.08
C ASN A 33 27.40 -35.02 17.08
N ARG A 34 28.71 -34.80 16.97
CA ARG A 34 29.29 -33.44 16.92
C ARG A 34 28.92 -32.73 15.62
N THR A 35 28.99 -33.42 14.48
CA THR A 35 28.61 -32.86 13.17
C THR A 35 27.10 -32.67 13.06
N LYS A 36 26.30 -33.61 13.59
CA LYS A 36 24.84 -33.46 13.74
C LYS A 36 24.44 -32.19 14.48
N ASN A 37 25.09 -31.89 15.61
CA ASN A 37 24.80 -30.68 16.38
C ASN A 37 25.23 -29.40 15.65
N LEU A 38 26.31 -29.45 14.87
CA LEU A 38 26.76 -28.33 14.05
C LEU A 38 25.76 -28.00 12.93
N VAL A 39 25.22 -29.02 12.25
CA VAL A 39 24.16 -28.85 11.23
C VAL A 39 22.90 -28.26 11.86
N LYS A 40 22.49 -28.72 13.04
CA LYS A 40 21.35 -28.14 13.79
C LYS A 40 21.52 -26.65 14.13
N SER A 41 22.76 -26.18 14.31
CA SER A 41 23.06 -24.79 14.62
C SER A 41 23.31 -23.92 13.38
N SER A 42 23.33 -24.49 12.17
CA SER A 42 23.54 -23.75 10.93
C SER A 42 22.30 -22.94 10.51
N HIS A 43 22.50 -21.83 9.79
CA HIS A 43 21.46 -20.84 9.46
C HIS A 43 20.52 -21.25 8.31
N GLU A 44 20.86 -22.29 7.54
CA GLU A 44 19.98 -22.83 6.49
C GLU A 44 18.95 -23.78 7.11
N LYS A 45 17.70 -23.33 7.13
CA LYS A 45 16.62 -23.99 7.87
C LYS A 45 15.96 -25.04 6.98
N ILE A 46 16.16 -26.32 7.30
CA ILE A 46 15.22 -27.37 6.91
C ILE A 46 13.86 -26.96 7.48
N LEU A 47 12.94 -26.54 6.61
CA LEU A 47 11.69 -25.87 6.99
C LEU A 47 10.66 -26.88 7.47
N THR A 48 10.47 -27.95 6.69
CA THR A 48 9.52 -29.00 6.99
C THR A 48 10.06 -30.38 6.64
N ILE A 49 9.64 -31.36 7.43
CA ILE A 49 9.82 -32.78 7.14
C ILE A 49 8.45 -33.43 7.25
N THR A 50 7.98 -34.00 6.15
CA THR A 50 6.77 -34.80 6.07
C THR A 50 7.16 -36.28 6.09
N ALA A 51 6.66 -37.05 7.05
CA ALA A 51 6.65 -38.50 6.90
C ALA A 51 5.33 -38.93 6.27
N GLU A 52 5.40 -39.59 5.12
CA GLU A 52 4.27 -40.24 4.48
C GLU A 52 4.35 -41.75 4.71
N ILE A 53 3.28 -42.32 5.25
CA ILE A 53 3.08 -43.77 5.29
C ILE A 53 2.27 -44.12 4.05
N ASP A 54 2.83 -44.99 3.20
CA ASP A 54 2.20 -45.50 1.98
C ASP A 54 2.34 -47.04 1.96
N ASP A 55 1.22 -47.74 2.12
CA ASP A 55 1.16 -49.18 2.40
C ASP A 55 2.00 -49.62 3.64
N ASN A 56 3.18 -50.21 3.41
CA ASN A 56 4.13 -50.67 4.44
C ASN A 56 5.47 -49.91 4.36
N MET A 57 5.55 -48.86 3.55
CA MET A 57 6.76 -48.08 3.35
C MET A 57 6.63 -46.71 4.02
N ILE A 58 7.69 -46.29 4.70
CA ILE A 58 7.78 -44.94 5.28
C ILE A 58 8.64 -44.09 4.34
N LYS A 59 8.01 -43.07 3.75
CA LYS A 59 8.68 -42.06 2.93
C LYS A 59 8.90 -40.81 3.78
N LEU A 60 10.10 -40.26 3.76
CA LEU A 60 10.41 -38.96 4.37
C LEU A 60 10.63 -37.95 3.24
N GLU A 61 9.79 -36.91 3.20
CA GLU A 61 9.90 -35.79 2.28
C GLU A 61 10.41 -34.58 3.06
N MET A 62 11.55 -34.02 2.68
CA MET A 62 12.14 -32.84 3.33
C MET A 62 12.08 -31.65 2.37
N PHE A 63 11.57 -30.51 2.85
CA PHE A 63 11.54 -29.25 2.09
C PHE A 63 12.50 -28.23 2.70
N VAL A 64 13.34 -27.64 1.85
CA VAL A 64 14.35 -26.65 2.26
C VAL A 64 14.33 -25.45 1.32
N PHE A 65 14.31 -24.23 1.88
CA PHE A 65 14.42 -22.98 1.13
C PHE A 65 15.88 -22.54 1.04
N GLY A 66 16.42 -22.44 -0.16
CA GLY A 66 17.73 -21.86 -0.44
C GLY A 66 17.63 -20.87 -1.61
N LEU A 67 18.16 -19.65 -1.45
CA LEU A 67 18.27 -18.61 -2.49
C LEU A 67 17.03 -18.44 -3.42
N GLY A 68 15.82 -18.64 -2.89
CA GLY A 68 14.56 -18.45 -3.63
C GLY A 68 13.96 -19.67 -4.32
N LEU A 69 14.40 -20.90 -4.02
CA LEU A 69 13.86 -22.16 -4.57
C LEU A 69 13.56 -23.18 -3.45
N GLU A 70 12.58 -24.05 -3.68
CA GLU A 70 12.06 -25.04 -2.72
C GLU A 70 12.51 -26.46 -3.11
N LYS A 71 13.62 -26.97 -2.56
CA LYS A 71 14.10 -28.33 -2.90
C LYS A 71 13.39 -29.40 -2.07
N GLU A 72 12.85 -30.42 -2.75
CA GLU A 72 12.26 -31.61 -2.14
C GLU A 72 13.24 -32.80 -2.14
N PHE A 73 13.44 -33.44 -0.97
CA PHE A 73 14.22 -34.65 -0.82
C PHE A 73 13.36 -35.82 -0.38
N LYS A 74 13.35 -36.92 -1.12
CA LYS A 74 12.57 -38.12 -0.77
C LYS A 74 13.48 -39.25 -0.32
N PHE A 75 13.20 -39.79 0.86
CA PHE A 75 13.88 -40.96 1.42
C PHE A 75 12.89 -42.09 1.67
N VAL A 76 13.26 -43.33 1.38
CA VAL A 76 12.45 -44.52 1.70
C VAL A 76 13.18 -45.34 2.76
N VAL A 77 12.55 -45.49 3.94
CA VAL A 77 13.18 -46.14 5.10
C VAL A 77 12.78 -47.61 5.18
N HIS A 78 13.77 -48.50 5.12
CA HIS A 78 13.58 -49.96 5.20
C HIS A 78 13.71 -50.50 6.62
N GLU A 79 13.19 -51.71 6.86
CA GLU A 79 13.46 -52.50 8.07
C GLU A 79 14.92 -52.97 8.08
N GLY A 80 15.86 -52.08 8.43
CA GLY A 80 17.28 -52.41 8.47
C GLY A 80 18.21 -51.18 8.58
N PRO A 81 19.53 -51.38 8.44
CA PRO A 81 20.51 -50.30 8.53
C PRO A 81 20.59 -49.41 7.28
N SER A 82 19.73 -49.64 6.28
CA SER A 82 19.77 -48.97 4.99
C SER A 82 18.54 -48.09 4.74
N ILE A 83 18.77 -46.97 4.06
CA ILE A 83 17.74 -46.04 3.58
C ILE A 83 17.99 -45.77 2.10
N GLU A 84 16.92 -45.70 1.31
CA GLU A 84 16.96 -45.26 -0.08
C GLU A 84 16.82 -43.75 -0.13
N PHE A 85 17.66 -43.10 -0.93
CA PHE A 85 17.61 -41.67 -1.19
C PHE A 85 17.32 -41.45 -2.67
N HIS A 86 16.20 -40.81 -2.97
CA HIS A 86 15.77 -40.54 -4.34
C HIS A 86 16.24 -39.14 -4.73
N ARG A 87 17.25 -39.09 -5.59
CA ARG A 87 17.76 -37.87 -6.22
C ARG A 87 17.15 -37.78 -7.63
N GLY A 88 16.90 -36.58 -8.14
CA GLY A 88 16.13 -36.35 -9.38
C GLY A 88 16.52 -37.20 -10.60
N ASP A 89 17.73 -37.77 -10.64
CA ASP A 89 18.32 -38.60 -11.68
C ASP A 89 18.71 -40.04 -11.26
N GLY A 90 18.48 -40.47 -10.00
CA GLY A 90 18.81 -41.84 -9.54
C GLY A 90 18.47 -42.16 -8.07
N ILE A 91 18.57 -43.44 -7.71
CA ILE A 91 18.35 -43.94 -6.34
C ILE A 91 19.70 -44.33 -5.71
N GLU A 92 20.03 -43.73 -4.57
CA GLU A 92 21.19 -44.09 -3.76
C GLU A 92 20.79 -44.87 -2.52
N PHE A 93 21.63 -45.83 -2.10
CA PHE A 93 21.42 -46.58 -0.86
C PHE A 93 22.45 -46.17 0.17
N TRP A 94 21.99 -45.57 1.27
CA TRP A 94 22.86 -45.22 2.40
C TRP A 94 22.74 -46.28 3.47
N ARG A 95 23.88 -46.75 4.00
CA ARG A 95 23.94 -47.80 5.03
C ARG A 95 24.73 -47.34 6.24
N ARG A 96 24.17 -47.53 7.43
CA ARG A 96 24.85 -47.27 8.70
C ARG A 96 24.65 -48.43 9.67
N GLU A 97 25.73 -49.13 9.99
CA GLU A 97 25.64 -50.27 10.90
C GLU A 97 25.16 -49.84 12.30
N GLY A 98 24.23 -50.62 12.86
CA GLY A 98 23.59 -50.34 14.14
C GLY A 98 22.42 -49.36 14.10
N PHE A 99 22.11 -48.74 12.95
CA PHE A 99 20.86 -47.98 12.80
C PHE A 99 19.70 -48.91 12.50
N THR A 100 18.58 -48.69 13.18
CA THR A 100 17.27 -49.25 12.85
C THR A 100 16.45 -48.26 12.02
N GLN A 101 15.30 -48.69 11.49
CA GLN A 101 14.33 -47.81 10.82
C GLN A 101 13.97 -46.59 11.70
N ASN A 102 13.78 -46.81 13.01
CA ASN A 102 13.48 -45.77 13.98
C ASN A 102 14.62 -44.78 14.18
N ASP A 103 15.88 -45.25 14.16
CA ASP A 103 17.05 -44.38 14.33
C ASP A 103 17.23 -43.45 13.13
N TRP A 104 16.95 -43.94 11.92
CA TRP A 104 16.93 -43.11 10.72
C TRP A 104 15.88 -42.00 10.82
N ILE A 105 14.62 -42.36 11.11
CA ILE A 105 13.52 -41.40 11.25
C ILE A 105 13.83 -40.36 12.35
N ALA A 106 14.25 -40.82 13.52
CA ALA A 106 14.60 -39.93 14.64
C ALA A 106 15.76 -39.00 14.30
N HIS A 107 16.74 -39.46 13.49
CA HIS A 107 17.85 -38.63 13.06
C HIS A 107 17.38 -37.47 12.18
N PHE A 108 16.64 -37.76 11.10
CA PHE A 108 16.14 -36.73 10.18
C PHE A 108 15.19 -35.76 10.87
N LEU A 109 14.22 -36.26 11.64
CA LEU A 109 13.30 -35.40 12.41
C LEU A 109 14.01 -34.48 13.41
N SER A 110 15.22 -34.84 13.85
CA SER A 110 15.99 -33.98 14.75
C SER A 110 16.66 -32.79 14.06
N LEU A 111 16.72 -32.79 12.73
CA LEU A 111 17.31 -31.72 11.92
C LEU A 111 16.30 -30.58 11.63
N CYS A 112 15.00 -30.81 11.81
CA CYS A 112 13.93 -29.85 11.55
C CYS A 112 13.29 -29.30 12.84
N HIS A 113 12.84 -28.04 12.78
CA HIS A 113 12.10 -27.41 13.86
C HIS A 113 10.79 -28.17 14.19
N PRO A 114 10.34 -28.24 15.45
CA PRO A 114 9.13 -28.99 15.84
C PRO A 114 7.85 -28.60 15.08
N ARG A 115 7.70 -27.31 14.73
CA ARG A 115 6.55 -26.80 13.93
C ARG A 115 6.57 -27.23 12.46
N GLY A 116 7.70 -27.72 11.96
CA GLY A 116 7.85 -28.19 10.58
C GLY A 116 7.61 -29.69 10.39
N LYS A 117 7.28 -30.44 11.45
CA LYS A 117 7.08 -31.89 11.38
C LYS A 117 5.64 -32.22 11.02
N LEU A 118 5.45 -32.92 9.92
CA LEU A 118 4.14 -33.31 9.39
C LEU A 118 4.08 -34.84 9.26
N LEU A 119 2.96 -35.45 9.63
CA LEU A 119 2.70 -36.87 9.43
C LEU A 119 1.52 -37.02 8.47
N LYS A 120 1.77 -37.68 7.34
CA LYS A 120 0.80 -37.96 6.28
C LYS A 120 0.52 -39.46 6.22
N ILE A 121 -0.76 -39.84 6.20
CA ILE A 121 -1.21 -41.23 6.10
C ILE A 121 -1.94 -41.38 4.77
N ASN A 122 -1.41 -42.22 3.90
CA ASN A 122 -1.92 -42.41 2.55
C ASN A 122 -1.99 -43.92 2.22
N ASN A 123 -3.13 -44.42 1.77
CA ASN A 123 -3.27 -45.78 1.23
C ASN A 123 -2.68 -46.90 2.12
N VAL A 124 -2.98 -46.89 3.43
CA VAL A 124 -2.45 -47.91 4.36
C VAL A 124 -3.38 -49.13 4.40
N SER A 125 -2.83 -50.33 4.19
CA SER A 125 -3.61 -51.58 4.08
C SER A 125 -3.93 -52.27 5.42
N THR A 126 -3.19 -51.98 6.51
CA THR A 126 -3.45 -52.56 7.84
C THR A 126 -3.20 -51.60 9.01
N ILE A 127 -4.02 -51.68 10.06
CA ILE A 127 -3.94 -50.85 11.28
C ILE A 127 -2.61 -51.07 12.04
N ALA A 128 -2.01 -52.27 11.92
CA ALA A 128 -0.75 -52.63 12.59
C ALA A 128 0.43 -51.75 12.15
N CYS A 129 0.40 -51.18 10.94
CA CYS A 129 1.42 -50.26 10.43
C CYS A 129 1.43 -48.90 11.17
N LEU A 130 0.36 -48.56 11.91
CA LEU A 130 0.33 -47.35 12.73
C LEU A 130 1.19 -47.49 14.00
N ASP A 131 1.38 -48.72 14.50
CA ASP A 131 2.14 -48.99 15.72
C ASP A 131 3.66 -48.87 15.52
N THR A 132 4.15 -49.17 14.31
CA THR A 132 5.57 -49.04 13.97
C THR A 132 6.03 -47.58 13.90
N VAL A 133 5.15 -46.65 13.54
CA VAL A 133 5.47 -45.21 13.40
C VAL A 133 5.28 -44.42 14.69
N GLN A 134 4.47 -44.91 15.64
CA GLN A 134 4.19 -44.20 16.89
C GLN A 134 5.43 -43.99 17.78
N GLN A 135 6.36 -44.95 17.82
CA GLN A 135 7.57 -44.84 18.65
C GLN A 135 8.57 -43.76 18.18
N PRO A 136 8.90 -43.63 16.88
CA PRO A 136 9.84 -42.60 16.40
C PRO A 136 9.23 -41.19 16.25
N PHE A 137 7.90 -41.04 16.29
CA PHE A 137 7.18 -39.75 16.14
C PHE A 137 6.51 -39.28 17.45
N PRO A 138 7.27 -38.79 18.45
CA PRO A 138 6.70 -38.45 19.76
C PRO A 138 5.85 -37.17 19.75
N LYS A 139 6.12 -36.23 18.83
CA LYS A 139 5.37 -34.97 18.64
C LYS A 139 5.53 -34.45 17.21
N PHE A 140 4.42 -34.03 16.60
CA PHE A 140 4.40 -33.41 15.28
C PHE A 140 3.29 -32.36 15.22
N PHE A 141 3.42 -31.43 14.27
CA PHE A 141 2.53 -30.28 14.20
C PHE A 141 1.19 -30.64 13.54
N LYS A 142 1.22 -31.35 12.41
CA LYS A 142 0.01 -31.72 11.65
C LYS A 142 -0.06 -33.21 11.38
N LEU A 143 -1.21 -33.82 11.65
CA LEU A 143 -1.63 -35.11 11.11
C LEU A 143 -2.48 -34.86 9.85
N GLN A 144 -2.16 -35.50 8.73
CA GLN A 144 -2.94 -35.42 7.50
C GLN A 144 -3.32 -36.82 7.04
N ILE A 145 -4.62 -37.08 6.93
CA ILE A 145 -5.19 -38.36 6.49
C ILE A 145 -5.78 -38.13 5.11
N CYS A 146 -5.20 -38.78 4.09
CA CYS A 146 -5.65 -38.62 2.71
C CYS A 146 -6.93 -39.42 2.43
N GLY A 147 -7.69 -38.99 1.42
CA GLY A 147 -9.04 -39.54 1.13
C GLY A 147 -9.12 -40.98 0.63
N ASN A 148 -7.98 -41.63 0.41
CA ASN A 148 -7.92 -43.02 -0.06
C ASN A 148 -7.91 -44.05 1.08
N ASN A 149 -8.00 -43.62 2.35
CA ASN A 149 -7.96 -44.50 3.52
C ASN A 149 -9.37 -44.97 3.95
N SER A 150 -9.49 -46.16 4.55
CA SER A 150 -10.77 -46.65 5.07
C SER A 150 -11.25 -45.88 6.31
N VAL A 151 -12.54 -46.00 6.62
CA VAL A 151 -13.16 -45.37 7.80
C VAL A 151 -12.55 -45.89 9.10
N GLU A 152 -12.33 -47.21 9.20
CA GLU A 152 -11.73 -47.86 10.36
C GLU A 152 -10.28 -47.42 10.57
N LEU A 153 -9.54 -47.24 9.48
CA LEU A 153 -8.16 -46.78 9.54
C LEU A 153 -8.07 -45.31 9.95
N THR A 154 -8.96 -44.47 9.42
CA THR A 154 -9.10 -43.06 9.83
C THR A 154 -9.39 -42.97 11.33
N ARG A 155 -10.33 -43.78 11.84
CA ARG A 155 -10.66 -43.84 13.27
C ARG A 155 -9.47 -44.27 14.12
N ALA A 156 -8.76 -45.33 13.70
CA ALA A 156 -7.58 -45.83 14.41
C ALA A 156 -6.43 -44.81 14.42
N ALA A 157 -6.17 -44.14 13.29
CA ALA A 157 -5.15 -43.12 13.16
C ALA A 157 -5.44 -41.91 14.07
N VAL A 158 -6.64 -41.35 13.99
CA VAL A 158 -7.00 -40.19 14.83
C VAL A 158 -6.97 -40.57 16.32
N SER A 159 -7.47 -41.74 16.70
CA SER A 159 -7.43 -42.20 18.10
C SER A 159 -6.00 -42.32 18.63
N LYS A 160 -5.08 -42.88 17.84
CA LYS A 160 -3.67 -43.07 18.24
C LYS A 160 -2.88 -41.75 18.26
N PHE A 161 -3.12 -40.87 17.30
CA PHE A 161 -2.25 -39.72 17.02
C PHE A 161 -2.80 -38.36 17.45
N SER A 162 -4.09 -38.24 17.75
CA SER A 162 -4.72 -36.96 18.15
C SER A 162 -4.09 -36.32 19.38
N SER A 163 -3.59 -37.13 20.34
CA SER A 163 -2.96 -36.60 21.56
C SER A 163 -1.55 -36.00 21.33
N VAL A 164 -0.92 -36.29 20.19
CA VAL A 164 0.45 -35.90 19.87
C VAL A 164 0.55 -34.94 18.67
N ALA A 165 -0.58 -34.63 18.04
CA ALA A 165 -0.72 -33.69 16.92
C ALA A 165 -1.41 -32.39 17.38
N HIS A 166 -0.95 -31.24 16.89
CA HIS A 166 -1.63 -29.96 17.13
C HIS A 166 -2.82 -29.75 16.19
N VAL A 167 -2.63 -30.09 14.92
CA VAL A 167 -3.63 -29.98 13.85
C VAL A 167 -3.94 -31.37 13.30
N VAL A 168 -5.21 -31.73 13.17
CA VAL A 168 -5.64 -32.95 12.45
C VAL A 168 -6.41 -32.55 11.21
N SER A 169 -6.01 -33.08 10.05
CA SER A 169 -6.60 -32.81 8.75
C SER A 169 -7.08 -34.12 8.14
N ILE A 170 -8.36 -34.19 7.79
CA ILE A 170 -8.96 -35.35 7.12
C ILE A 170 -9.42 -34.89 5.74
N GLU A 171 -8.82 -35.45 4.70
CA GLU A 171 -9.18 -35.19 3.31
C GLU A 171 -10.20 -36.23 2.86
N SER A 172 -11.28 -35.77 2.23
CA SER A 172 -12.48 -36.54 1.87
C SER A 172 -13.37 -36.91 3.07
N ASN A 173 -14.67 -37.11 2.80
CA ASN A 173 -15.67 -37.49 3.80
C ASN A 173 -15.81 -39.02 3.87
N PRO A 174 -15.17 -39.71 4.83
CA PRO A 174 -15.39 -41.13 5.08
C PRO A 174 -16.69 -41.40 5.85
N PHE A 175 -17.45 -40.36 6.22
CA PHE A 175 -18.59 -40.42 7.12
C PHE A 175 -19.91 -40.38 6.35
N ASP A 176 -20.77 -41.35 6.63
CA ASP A 176 -22.14 -41.49 6.13
C ASP A 176 -23.16 -41.41 7.30
N ASP A 177 -24.44 -41.66 7.03
CA ASP A 177 -25.48 -41.62 8.06
C ASP A 177 -25.29 -42.68 9.18
N GLU A 178 -24.43 -43.70 8.97
CA GLU A 178 -24.09 -44.72 9.97
C GLU A 178 -22.82 -44.39 10.77
N ASN A 179 -21.88 -43.62 10.20
CA ASN A 179 -20.60 -43.26 10.79
C ASN A 179 -20.50 -41.75 11.07
N HIS A 180 -21.30 -41.24 12.01
CA HIS A 180 -21.40 -39.81 12.28
C HIS A 180 -20.10 -39.17 12.79
N ILE A 181 -19.84 -37.92 12.37
CA ILE A 181 -18.60 -37.18 12.70
C ILE A 181 -18.44 -36.82 14.19
N SER A 182 -19.52 -36.95 14.97
CA SER A 182 -19.59 -36.65 16.40
C SER A 182 -18.52 -37.36 17.25
N GLU A 183 -18.03 -38.52 16.82
CA GLU A 183 -16.92 -39.24 17.48
C GLU A 183 -15.61 -38.43 17.49
N PHE A 184 -15.37 -37.61 16.46
CA PHE A 184 -14.12 -36.84 16.30
C PHE A 184 -14.21 -35.42 16.86
N LEU A 185 -15.42 -34.88 17.00
CA LEU A 185 -15.65 -33.53 17.53
C LEU A 185 -15.34 -33.42 19.04
N ASN A 186 -15.37 -34.53 19.77
CA ASN A 186 -15.01 -34.59 21.20
C ASN A 186 -13.50 -34.61 21.48
N LEU A 187 -12.65 -34.68 20.46
CA LEU A 187 -11.20 -34.74 20.64
C LEU A 187 -10.65 -33.36 21.06
N ASN A 188 -9.82 -33.32 22.10
CA ASN A 188 -9.18 -32.09 22.60
C ASN A 188 -8.04 -31.61 21.67
N LEU A 189 -8.37 -31.28 20.42
CA LEU A 189 -7.45 -30.78 19.40
C LEU A 189 -7.46 -29.25 19.36
N GLU A 190 -6.32 -28.62 19.04
CA GLU A 190 -6.26 -27.17 18.81
C GLU A 190 -6.95 -26.80 17.50
N GLU A 191 -6.82 -27.65 16.47
CA GLU A 191 -7.44 -27.44 15.17
C GLU A 191 -7.81 -28.79 14.51
N LEU A 192 -9.07 -28.92 14.07
CA LEU A 192 -9.56 -30.02 13.24
C LEU A 192 -9.99 -29.47 11.89
N ARG A 193 -9.31 -29.87 10.82
CA ARG A 193 -9.64 -29.53 9.43
C ARG A 193 -10.31 -30.71 8.74
N LEU A 194 -11.45 -30.43 8.14
CA LEU A 194 -12.25 -31.38 7.38
C LEU A 194 -12.32 -30.86 5.95
N GLU A 195 -11.55 -31.45 5.06
CA GLU A 195 -11.37 -30.96 3.69
C GLU A 195 -12.09 -31.92 2.74
N ASN A 196 -13.12 -31.47 2.01
CA ASN A 196 -13.77 -32.30 1.00
C ASN A 196 -14.16 -31.51 -0.26
N SER A 197 -13.77 -32.02 -1.43
CA SER A 197 -14.10 -31.48 -2.75
C SER A 197 -15.28 -32.17 -3.44
N LEU A 198 -15.73 -33.34 -2.96
CA LEU A 198 -16.71 -34.20 -3.65
C LEU A 198 -18.04 -34.37 -2.89
N ASN A 199 -18.03 -34.49 -1.54
CA ASN A 199 -19.24 -34.73 -0.73
C ASN A 199 -19.31 -33.83 0.54
N PRO A 200 -20.33 -32.99 0.75
CA PRO A 200 -20.41 -32.17 1.96
C PRO A 200 -20.57 -33.02 3.23
N TYR A 201 -19.87 -32.66 4.31
CA TYR A 201 -20.09 -33.26 5.63
C TYR A 201 -21.48 -32.85 6.14
N LYS A 202 -22.26 -33.82 6.60
CA LYS A 202 -23.55 -33.57 7.26
C LYS A 202 -23.26 -33.30 8.73
N VAL A 203 -23.37 -32.03 9.14
CA VAL A 203 -23.14 -31.58 10.51
C VAL A 203 -24.43 -31.00 11.03
N ASP A 204 -24.95 -31.53 12.15
CA ASP A 204 -26.13 -31.00 12.81
C ASP A 204 -25.77 -30.08 14.01
N LEU A 205 -26.79 -29.45 14.60
CA LEU A 205 -26.58 -28.53 15.72
C LEU A 205 -26.03 -29.23 16.97
N ASN A 206 -26.34 -30.52 17.16
CA ASN A 206 -25.86 -31.32 18.29
C ASN A 206 -24.39 -31.71 18.09
N ASP A 207 -23.96 -31.96 16.86
CA ASP A 207 -22.54 -32.14 16.52
C ASP A 207 -21.71 -30.91 16.89
N LEU A 208 -22.22 -29.73 16.54
CA LEU A 208 -21.60 -28.46 16.94
C LEU A 208 -21.64 -28.24 18.46
N LEU A 209 -22.50 -28.93 19.21
CA LEU A 209 -22.53 -28.87 20.68
C LEU A 209 -21.57 -29.89 21.31
N LEU A 210 -21.30 -31.00 20.62
CA LEU A 210 -20.32 -32.02 20.97
C LEU A 210 -18.88 -31.60 20.67
N THR A 211 -18.65 -30.54 19.88
CA THR A 211 -17.29 -29.99 19.72
C THR A 211 -16.74 -29.53 21.05
N ASN A 212 -15.84 -30.32 21.62
CA ASN A 212 -15.00 -29.95 22.75
C ASN A 212 -13.82 -29.07 22.28
N ILE A 213 -13.92 -28.47 21.09
CA ILE A 213 -13.06 -27.41 20.56
C ILE A 213 -13.21 -26.23 21.51
N TYR A 214 -12.42 -26.24 22.59
CA TYR A 214 -12.27 -25.23 23.61
C TYR A 214 -13.48 -24.30 23.76
N ARG A 215 -14.68 -24.87 23.91
CA ARG A 215 -15.85 -24.15 24.42
C ARG A 215 -15.67 -24.05 25.91
N LYS A 216 -14.70 -23.23 26.32
CA LYS A 216 -14.84 -22.56 27.60
C LYS A 216 -16.00 -21.58 27.43
N PRO A 217 -17.05 -21.67 28.25
CA PRO A 217 -18.05 -20.63 28.32
C PRO A 217 -17.34 -19.29 28.52
N LEU A 218 -17.88 -18.22 27.96
CA LEU A 218 -17.51 -16.84 28.30
C LEU A 218 -17.90 -16.55 29.76
N THR A 219 -17.25 -17.23 30.68
CA THR A 219 -17.05 -16.83 32.07
C THR A 219 -15.56 -16.58 32.19
N LEU A 220 -15.20 -15.30 32.12
CA LEU A 220 -13.89 -14.70 32.41
C LEU A 220 -12.84 -15.68 33.00
N MET A 221 -11.91 -16.19 32.18
CA MET A 221 -10.66 -16.79 32.65
C MET A 221 -9.53 -16.71 31.60
N PRO A 222 -8.25 -16.77 32.04
CA PRO A 222 -7.24 -15.76 31.73
C PRO A 222 -6.57 -15.97 30.37
N ILE A 223 -6.29 -14.85 29.70
CA ILE A 223 -5.58 -14.76 28.42
C ILE A 223 -4.21 -15.49 28.52
N CYS A 224 -4.01 -16.58 27.78
CA CYS A 224 -2.74 -17.34 27.70
C CYS A 224 -1.58 -16.56 27.04
N LEU A 225 -1.87 -15.45 26.37
CA LEU A 225 -0.83 -14.48 25.95
C LEU A 225 -0.04 -14.03 27.18
N LEU A 226 -0.71 -13.75 28.30
CA LEU A 226 -0.14 -13.21 29.53
C LEU A 226 0.82 -14.15 30.27
N SER A 227 0.88 -15.41 29.86
CA SER A 227 1.76 -16.46 30.40
C SER A 227 3.06 -16.64 29.59
N LEU A 228 3.21 -15.93 28.46
CA LEU A 228 4.45 -15.93 27.70
C LEU A 228 5.57 -15.20 28.48
N PRO A 229 6.85 -15.59 28.30
CA PRO A 229 7.99 -14.79 28.71
C PRO A 229 7.91 -13.38 28.13
N SER A 230 8.46 -12.38 28.83
CA SER A 230 8.35 -10.96 28.46
C SER A 230 8.78 -10.66 27.01
N ASP A 231 9.80 -11.35 26.52
CA ASP A 231 10.36 -11.10 25.19
C ASP A 231 9.46 -11.68 24.09
N ASP A 232 8.91 -12.88 24.31
CA ASP A 232 7.96 -13.53 23.39
C ASP A 232 6.61 -12.81 23.38
N LEU A 233 6.19 -12.28 24.53
CA LEU A 233 5.00 -11.45 24.71
C LEU A 233 5.11 -10.15 23.90
N GLN A 234 6.25 -9.46 24.03
CA GLN A 234 6.52 -8.23 23.27
C GLN A 234 6.60 -8.52 21.78
N TYR A 235 7.25 -9.62 21.39
CA TYR A 235 7.32 -10.06 20.00
C TYR A 235 5.94 -10.37 19.42
N ALA A 236 5.08 -11.07 20.17
CA ALA A 236 3.71 -11.36 19.78
C ALA A 236 2.88 -10.08 19.61
N LEU A 237 3.00 -9.13 20.55
CA LEU A 237 2.36 -7.81 20.43
C LEU A 237 2.86 -7.03 19.21
N CYS A 238 4.16 -7.09 18.89
CA CYS A 238 4.72 -6.43 17.72
C CYS A 238 4.24 -7.02 16.38
N LEU A 239 3.88 -8.31 16.37
CA LEU A 239 3.37 -9.00 15.17
C LEU A 239 1.85 -8.92 15.02
N MET A 240 1.11 -8.64 16.09
CA MET A 240 -0.33 -8.44 16.03
C MET A 240 -0.66 -7.22 15.17
N ASP A 241 -1.71 -7.36 14.35
CA ASP A 241 -2.23 -6.22 13.63
C ASP A 241 -2.97 -5.27 14.58
N PHE A 242 -3.22 -4.04 14.10
CA PHE A 242 -3.86 -3.01 14.91
C PHE A 242 -5.27 -3.41 15.38
N CYS A 243 -6.01 -4.19 14.59
CA CYS A 243 -7.35 -4.70 14.97
C CYS A 243 -7.25 -5.69 16.13
N ASP A 244 -6.28 -6.59 16.08
CA ASP A 244 -6.07 -7.63 17.09
C ASP A 244 -5.53 -7.03 18.39
N LEU A 245 -4.64 -6.04 18.31
CA LEU A 245 -4.21 -5.24 19.48
C LEU A 245 -5.38 -4.49 20.12
N THR A 246 -6.27 -3.92 19.30
CA THR A 246 -7.49 -3.25 19.76
C THR A 246 -8.40 -4.23 20.50
N ALA A 247 -8.68 -5.39 19.90
CA ALA A 247 -9.50 -6.43 20.51
C ALA A 247 -8.88 -6.95 21.82
N LEU A 248 -7.57 -7.21 21.83
CA LEU A 248 -6.83 -7.67 23.00
C LEU A 248 -6.91 -6.66 24.17
N SER A 249 -6.85 -5.37 23.85
CA SER A 249 -6.96 -4.30 24.85
C SER A 249 -8.32 -4.29 25.57
N LEU A 250 -9.38 -4.75 24.89
CA LEU A 250 -10.74 -4.78 25.42
C LEU A 250 -11.02 -6.03 26.28
N CYS A 251 -10.15 -7.04 26.25
CA CYS A 251 -10.35 -8.29 26.97
C CYS A 251 -10.19 -8.18 28.50
N SER A 252 -9.28 -7.34 29.00
CA SER A 252 -9.00 -7.19 30.44
C SER A 252 -8.13 -5.96 30.75
N LYS A 253 -8.17 -5.49 32.00
CA LYS A 253 -7.22 -4.45 32.48
C LYS A 253 -5.76 -4.87 32.33
N ARG A 254 -5.45 -6.17 32.46
CA ARG A 254 -4.08 -6.68 32.34
C ARG A 254 -3.60 -6.67 30.89
N THR A 255 -4.44 -6.98 29.92
CA THR A 255 -4.10 -6.90 28.49
C THR A 255 -4.10 -5.49 27.95
N LYS A 256 -4.98 -4.62 28.45
CA LYS A 256 -4.92 -3.16 28.24
C LYS A 256 -3.52 -2.61 28.55
N ASN A 257 -3.05 -2.81 29.78
CA ASN A 257 -1.72 -2.35 30.22
C ASN A 257 -0.56 -2.94 29.41
N LEU A 258 -0.80 -4.03 28.71
CA LEU A 258 0.18 -4.77 27.93
C LEU A 258 0.29 -4.21 26.52
N VAL A 259 -0.86 -3.87 25.93
CA VAL A 259 -0.96 -3.13 24.68
C VAL A 259 -0.38 -1.72 24.83
N ASP A 260 -0.45 -1.10 26.02
CA ASP A 260 0.22 0.18 26.31
C ASP A 260 1.76 0.13 26.11
N TYR A 261 2.39 -1.05 26.21
CA TYR A 261 3.83 -1.22 25.93
C TYR A 261 4.14 -1.51 24.46
N SER A 262 3.12 -1.63 23.61
CA SER A 262 3.32 -1.74 22.16
C SER A 262 3.60 -0.34 21.59
N ASN A 263 4.68 -0.18 20.81
CA ASN A 263 5.08 1.08 20.18
C ASN A 263 4.16 1.46 18.99
N VAL A 264 2.84 1.42 19.18
CA VAL A 264 1.86 1.83 18.17
C VAL A 264 1.52 3.31 18.40
N ALA A 265 1.90 4.16 17.46
CA ALA A 265 1.58 5.58 17.50
C ALA A 265 0.25 5.83 16.77
N ILE A 266 -0.74 6.41 17.46
CA ILE A 266 -1.97 6.87 16.81
C ILE A 266 -1.75 8.22 16.16
N GLU A 267 -2.17 8.32 14.90
CA GLU A 267 -2.21 9.55 14.12
C GLU A 267 -3.46 10.37 14.46
N GLY A 268 -4.61 9.70 14.63
CA GLY A 268 -5.82 10.35 15.11
C GLY A 268 -7.07 9.47 15.16
N ILE A 269 -8.05 9.92 15.93
CA ILE A 269 -9.41 9.41 16.05
C ILE A 269 -10.34 10.40 15.34
N TYR A 270 -11.05 9.89 14.34
CA TYR A 270 -11.95 10.63 13.49
C TYR A 270 -13.35 10.03 13.66
N ILE A 271 -14.33 10.85 14.01
CA ILE A 271 -15.71 10.39 14.19
C ILE A 271 -16.59 11.06 13.14
N GLU A 272 -17.43 10.28 12.49
CA GLU A 272 -18.41 10.73 11.52
C GLU A 272 -19.81 10.30 11.96
N VAL A 273 -20.77 11.22 11.95
CA VAL A 273 -22.17 10.94 12.28
C VAL A 273 -23.04 11.12 11.05
N ASP A 274 -23.69 10.05 10.61
CA ASP A 274 -24.56 10.03 9.43
C ASP A 274 -25.77 9.12 9.67
N GLU A 275 -26.99 9.58 9.34
CA GLU A 275 -28.24 8.83 9.52
C GLU A 275 -28.43 8.18 10.92
N ASN A 276 -28.04 8.89 11.98
CA ASN A 276 -28.00 8.43 13.39
C ASN A 276 -27.05 7.26 13.66
N ARG A 277 -26.11 6.99 12.76
CA ARG A 277 -25.01 6.05 12.97
C ARG A 277 -23.74 6.83 13.26
N ILE A 278 -22.99 6.37 14.25
CA ILE A 278 -21.69 6.95 14.58
C ILE A 278 -20.62 6.00 14.03
N HIS A 279 -19.94 6.48 13.00
CA HIS A 279 -18.80 5.82 12.38
C HIS A 279 -17.53 6.37 13.04
N SER A 280 -16.77 5.53 13.70
CA SER A 280 -15.47 5.92 14.25
C SER A 280 -14.36 5.28 13.44
N LYS A 281 -13.41 6.11 13.04
CA LYS A 281 -12.20 5.71 12.32
C LYS A 281 -10.99 6.08 13.15
N ILE A 282 -10.15 5.10 13.45
CA ILE A 282 -8.89 5.29 14.17
C ILE A 282 -7.74 5.01 13.20
N SER A 283 -6.82 5.95 13.05
CA SER A 283 -5.64 5.83 12.19
C SER A 283 -4.38 5.68 13.05
N ALA A 284 -3.56 4.67 12.76
CA ALA A 284 -2.33 4.38 13.50
C ALA A 284 -1.18 3.99 12.56
N PHE A 285 0.06 4.28 13.00
CA PHE A 285 1.28 3.83 12.36
C PHE A 285 1.93 2.71 13.18
N GLN A 286 2.28 1.62 12.48
CA GLN A 286 3.10 0.56 13.03
C GLN A 286 4.39 0.48 12.22
N SER A 287 5.52 0.63 12.90
CA SER A 287 6.86 0.54 12.30
C SER A 287 7.46 -0.84 12.57
N TYR A 288 7.73 -1.61 11.51
CA TYR A 288 8.48 -2.86 11.61
C TYR A 288 9.50 -2.95 10.46
N GLY A 289 10.76 -3.29 10.80
CA GLY A 289 11.81 -3.53 9.81
C GLY A 289 12.16 -2.35 8.88
N GLY A 290 11.98 -1.11 9.34
CA GLY A 290 12.25 0.09 8.51
C GLY A 290 11.13 0.47 7.53
N SER A 291 9.97 -0.20 7.60
CA SER A 291 8.75 0.15 6.86
C SER A 291 7.66 0.66 7.82
N CYS A 292 7.04 1.80 7.47
CA CYS A 292 5.88 2.37 8.17
C CYS A 292 4.62 2.06 7.37
N TYR A 293 3.65 1.37 7.99
CA TYR A 293 2.33 1.16 7.39
C TYR A 293 1.31 2.00 8.16
N ALA A 294 0.61 2.90 7.45
CA ALA A 294 -0.61 3.52 7.96
C ALA A 294 -1.73 2.48 7.91
N ARG A 295 -2.33 2.17 9.06
CA ARG A 295 -3.49 1.27 9.13
C ARG A 295 -4.64 1.98 9.83
N THR A 296 -5.86 1.75 9.33
CA THR A 296 -7.06 2.41 9.85
C THR A 296 -8.09 1.36 10.28
N ILE A 297 -8.60 1.46 11.50
CA ILE A 297 -9.75 0.67 11.95
C ILE A 297 -11.00 1.51 11.77
N LYS A 298 -12.05 0.91 11.22
CA LYS A 298 -13.39 1.49 11.18
C LYS A 298 -14.32 0.63 12.02
N PHE A 299 -15.14 1.27 12.83
CA PHE A 299 -16.23 0.61 13.53
C PHE A 299 -17.49 1.47 13.53
N VAL A 300 -18.63 0.79 13.52
CA VAL A 300 -19.96 1.41 13.46
C VAL A 300 -20.67 1.13 14.78
N LEU A 301 -21.17 2.19 15.40
CA LEU A 301 -22.10 2.08 16.52
C LEU A 301 -23.54 2.09 16.02
N ARG A 302 -24.34 1.14 16.51
CA ARG A 302 -25.79 1.11 16.30
C ARG A 302 -26.56 1.54 17.54
N GLU A 303 -27.84 1.88 17.37
CA GLU A 303 -28.72 2.36 18.45
C GLU A 303 -28.89 1.37 19.61
N ASP A 304 -28.71 0.07 19.36
CA ASP A 304 -28.73 -0.99 20.37
C ASP A 304 -27.40 -1.09 21.18
N SER A 305 -26.51 -0.11 21.02
CA SER A 305 -25.16 -0.09 21.59
C SER A 305 -24.25 -1.23 21.11
N SER A 306 -24.64 -1.96 20.06
CA SER A 306 -23.74 -2.92 19.41
C SER A 306 -22.66 -2.17 18.62
N ILE A 307 -21.43 -2.68 18.72
CA ILE A 307 -20.29 -2.22 17.92
C ILE A 307 -20.03 -3.25 16.83
N GLU A 308 -19.88 -2.79 15.59
CA GLU A 308 -19.47 -3.62 14.45
C GLU A 308 -18.10 -3.18 13.96
N PHE A 309 -17.14 -4.10 13.92
CA PHE A 309 -15.83 -3.84 13.31
C PHE A 309 -15.91 -4.12 11.82
N GLU A 310 -15.51 -3.15 11.01
CA GLU A 310 -15.35 -3.30 9.58
C GLU A 310 -13.88 -3.62 9.31
N ARG A 311 -13.57 -4.89 9.03
CA ARG A 311 -12.23 -5.33 8.58
C ARG A 311 -12.21 -5.42 7.05
N ASP A 312 -11.11 -4.97 6.44
CA ASP A 312 -10.90 -5.03 4.99
C ASP A 312 -10.82 -6.48 4.44
N ASP A 313 -10.68 -7.48 5.31
CA ASP A 313 -10.45 -8.91 4.98
C ASP A 313 -11.72 -9.78 4.91
N ARG A 314 -12.93 -9.20 4.98
CA ARG A 314 -14.22 -9.92 4.95
C ARG A 314 -14.42 -10.96 6.08
N PHE A 315 -13.73 -10.84 7.21
CA PHE A 315 -13.99 -11.64 8.42
C PHE A 315 -15.37 -11.33 9.06
N PRO A 316 -15.96 -12.26 9.84
CA PRO A 316 -17.24 -12.06 10.51
C PRO A 316 -17.23 -10.85 11.46
N LYS A 317 -18.34 -10.11 11.41
CA LYS A 317 -18.71 -9.00 12.29
C LYS A 317 -18.51 -9.38 13.77
N TRP A 318 -17.60 -8.68 14.45
CA TRP A 318 -17.48 -8.75 15.91
C TRP A 318 -18.55 -7.86 16.54
N VAL A 319 -19.35 -8.41 17.45
CA VAL A 319 -20.35 -7.67 18.22
C VAL A 319 -19.96 -7.72 19.69
N ASN A 320 -19.66 -6.56 20.26
CA ASN A 320 -19.48 -6.40 21.70
C ASN A 320 -20.71 -5.72 22.29
N THR A 321 -21.26 -6.30 23.36
CA THR A 321 -22.45 -5.81 24.06
C THR A 321 -22.16 -5.33 25.47
N GLU A 322 -20.90 -5.37 25.93
CA GLU A 322 -20.52 -5.07 27.31
C GLU A 322 -20.09 -3.61 27.53
N PHE A 323 -19.56 -2.92 26.51
CA PHE A 323 -19.08 -1.55 26.63
C PHE A 323 -19.99 -0.55 25.92
N THR A 324 -20.27 0.59 26.56
CA THR A 324 -20.90 1.73 25.89
C THR A 324 -19.90 2.44 24.98
N PHE A 325 -20.39 3.18 23.98
CA PHE A 325 -19.56 3.99 23.11
C PHE A 325 -18.65 4.98 23.85
N SER A 326 -19.19 5.65 24.89
CA SER A 326 -18.42 6.56 25.73
C SER A 326 -17.29 5.85 26.50
N GLN A 327 -17.54 4.62 26.97
CA GLN A 327 -16.51 3.81 27.63
C GLN A 327 -15.43 3.37 26.65
N LEU A 328 -15.78 3.07 25.40
CA LEU A 328 -14.83 2.71 24.36
C LEU A 328 -13.96 3.88 23.92
N ILE A 329 -14.56 5.04 23.68
CA ILE A 329 -13.80 6.26 23.38
C ILE A 329 -12.83 6.56 24.53
N ALA A 330 -13.31 6.55 25.77
CA ALA A 330 -12.46 6.76 26.93
C ALA A 330 -11.34 5.71 27.02
N HIS A 331 -11.63 4.45 26.67
CA HIS A 331 -10.66 3.37 26.64
C HIS A 331 -9.59 3.59 25.56
N PHE A 332 -9.97 3.92 24.33
CA PHE A 332 -9.04 4.18 23.23
C PHE A 332 -8.19 5.44 23.43
N LEU A 333 -8.80 6.53 23.90
CA LEU A 333 -8.06 7.74 24.27
C LEU A 333 -7.04 7.47 25.36
N SER A 334 -7.36 6.61 26.33
CA SER A 334 -6.43 6.27 27.41
C SER A 334 -5.29 5.34 27.00
N LEU A 335 -5.48 4.50 25.98
CA LEU A 335 -4.50 3.49 25.54
C LEU A 335 -3.40 4.08 24.68
N TRP A 336 -3.76 4.99 23.78
CA TRP A 336 -2.92 5.29 22.62
C TRP A 336 -2.70 6.77 22.37
N ASN A 337 -3.24 7.63 23.24
CA ASN A 337 -2.97 9.05 23.25
C ASN A 337 -2.98 9.61 24.69
N PRO A 338 -2.04 9.19 25.55
CA PRO A 338 -2.05 9.53 26.97
C PRO A 338 -1.91 11.04 27.23
N ASP A 339 -1.23 11.76 26.34
CA ASP A 339 -0.90 13.18 26.47
C ASP A 339 -1.94 14.12 25.84
N ASN A 340 -2.75 13.66 24.88
CA ASN A 340 -3.78 14.48 24.23
C ASN A 340 -5.10 13.70 24.09
N ARG A 341 -5.92 13.73 25.15
CA ARG A 341 -7.15 12.92 25.29
C ARG A 341 -8.36 13.45 24.52
N ILE A 342 -8.16 14.01 23.34
CA ILE A 342 -9.22 14.69 22.58
C ILE A 342 -9.34 14.04 21.19
N ILE A 343 -10.57 13.95 20.69
CA ILE A 343 -10.88 13.46 19.33
C ILE A 343 -10.41 14.51 18.32
N GLN A 344 -9.59 14.12 17.34
CA GLN A 344 -9.00 15.04 16.37
C GLN A 344 -10.06 15.69 15.46
N LYS A 345 -11.06 14.93 15.04
CA LYS A 345 -12.10 15.46 14.15
C LYS A 345 -13.45 14.79 14.35
N LEU A 346 -14.50 15.59 14.49
CA LEU A 346 -15.90 15.18 14.49
C LEU A 346 -16.58 15.74 13.23
N THR A 347 -17.04 14.89 12.32
CA THR A 347 -17.78 15.28 11.13
C THR A 347 -19.28 14.95 11.28
N ILE A 348 -20.14 15.95 11.09
CA ILE A 348 -21.59 15.79 11.10
C ILE A 348 -22.10 15.84 9.66
N LYS A 349 -22.84 14.80 9.24
CA LYS A 349 -23.60 14.72 7.98
C LYS A 349 -25.09 14.82 8.28
N ASN A 350 -25.94 13.97 7.70
CA ASN A 350 -27.38 14.15 7.79
C ASN A 350 -27.96 13.40 9.00
N VAL A 351 -28.36 14.14 10.03
CA VAL A 351 -28.87 13.58 11.30
C VAL A 351 -30.38 13.81 11.41
N ASN A 352 -31.15 12.77 11.73
CA ASN A 352 -32.61 12.87 11.87
C ASN A 352 -33.15 11.83 12.87
N PRO A 353 -33.72 12.21 14.03
CA PRO A 353 -34.18 13.55 14.39
C PRO A 353 -33.06 14.48 14.90
N MET A 354 -33.26 15.79 14.78
CA MET A 354 -32.33 16.83 15.28
C MET A 354 -31.97 16.70 16.77
N THR A 355 -32.82 16.04 17.56
CA THR A 355 -32.58 15.73 18.97
C THR A 355 -31.39 14.79 19.18
N TYR A 356 -31.00 14.03 18.16
CA TYR A 356 -29.83 13.14 18.22
C TYR A 356 -28.51 13.92 18.38
N LEU A 357 -28.46 15.20 18.00
CA LEU A 357 -27.30 16.07 18.27
C LEU A 357 -27.03 16.25 19.77
N ASP A 358 -28.08 16.19 20.62
CA ASP A 358 -27.90 16.23 22.08
C ASP A 358 -27.25 14.93 22.57
N THR A 359 -27.61 13.80 21.97
CA THR A 359 -26.95 12.50 22.21
C THR A 359 -25.49 12.54 21.80
N VAL A 360 -25.17 13.07 20.62
CA VAL A 360 -23.78 13.24 20.15
C VAL A 360 -22.99 14.10 21.13
N LYS A 361 -23.56 15.23 21.59
CA LYS A 361 -22.94 16.11 22.59
C LYS A 361 -22.68 15.42 23.93
N GLN A 362 -23.58 14.54 24.37
CA GLN A 362 -23.40 13.76 25.59
C GLN A 362 -22.32 12.69 25.44
N LEU A 363 -22.21 12.09 24.27
CA LEU A 363 -21.23 11.04 23.98
C LEU A 363 -19.82 11.60 23.74
N ILE A 364 -19.72 12.79 23.13
CA ILE A 364 -18.47 13.45 22.74
C ILE A 364 -18.41 14.82 23.44
N PRO A 365 -17.78 14.90 24.62
CA PRO A 365 -17.74 16.14 25.38
C PRO A 365 -16.77 17.18 24.83
N GLU A 366 -15.68 16.75 24.16
CA GLU A 366 -14.64 17.62 23.60
C GLU A 366 -14.06 17.01 22.30
N CYS A 367 -13.79 17.87 21.30
CA CYS A 367 -13.04 17.54 20.09
C CYS A 367 -12.08 18.67 19.68
N GLU A 368 -11.06 18.36 18.90
CA GLU A 368 -10.10 19.34 18.38
C GLU A 368 -10.74 20.13 17.23
N ALA A 369 -11.22 19.42 16.20
CA ALA A 369 -11.95 20.00 15.08
C ALA A 369 -13.39 19.46 14.97
N LEU A 370 -14.36 20.35 14.70
CA LEU A 370 -15.73 20.00 14.30
C LEU A 370 -15.95 20.38 12.84
N GLU A 371 -16.42 19.45 12.01
CA GLU A 371 -16.78 19.70 10.61
C GLU A 371 -18.27 19.46 10.40
N ILE A 372 -18.95 20.42 9.79
CA ILE A 372 -20.34 20.29 9.35
C ILE A 372 -20.34 20.15 7.83
N SER A 373 -20.75 18.97 7.37
CA SER A 373 -20.75 18.55 5.97
C SER A 373 -21.78 19.31 5.12
N GLU A 374 -21.52 19.38 3.81
CA GLU A 374 -22.45 19.89 2.80
C GLU A 374 -23.77 19.10 2.70
N ASN A 375 -23.76 17.84 3.16
CA ASN A 375 -24.87 16.89 3.12
C ASN A 375 -25.91 17.11 4.23
N CYS A 376 -25.64 18.00 5.19
CA CYS A 376 -26.60 18.39 6.22
C CYS A 376 -27.78 19.17 5.61
N SER A 377 -29.00 18.96 6.13
CA SER A 377 -30.09 19.92 5.91
C SER A 377 -29.81 21.25 6.63
N ASP A 378 -30.44 22.33 6.17
CA ASP A 378 -30.17 23.68 6.67
C ASP A 378 -30.45 23.80 8.18
N ASP A 379 -31.57 23.24 8.66
CA ASP A 379 -31.94 23.23 10.07
C ASP A 379 -30.97 22.40 10.93
N VAL A 380 -30.53 21.24 10.42
CA VAL A 380 -29.57 20.36 11.12
C VAL A 380 -28.21 21.04 11.20
N ALA A 381 -27.73 21.67 10.14
CA ALA A 381 -26.45 22.37 10.12
C ALA A 381 -26.42 23.54 11.13
N LYS A 382 -27.48 24.35 11.17
CA LYS A 382 -27.62 25.46 12.14
C LYS A 382 -27.63 24.94 13.58
N MET A 383 -28.42 23.91 13.86
CA MET A 383 -28.54 23.33 15.18
C MET A 383 -27.27 22.60 15.62
N ALA A 384 -26.60 21.90 14.70
CA ALA A 384 -25.33 21.23 14.96
C ALA A 384 -24.28 22.22 15.42
N PHE A 385 -24.14 23.36 14.75
CA PHE A 385 -23.18 24.37 15.17
C PHE A 385 -23.54 24.98 16.52
N LEU A 386 -24.79 25.41 16.73
CA LEU A 386 -25.18 26.02 18.01
C LEU A 386 -24.98 25.07 19.20
N LYS A 387 -25.19 23.77 19.01
CA LYS A 387 -25.06 22.77 20.08
C LYS A 387 -23.64 22.24 20.24
N LEU A 388 -22.92 22.01 19.14
CA LEU A 388 -21.64 21.28 19.09
C LEU A 388 -20.43 22.19 18.86
N ALA A 389 -20.54 23.40 18.31
CA ALA A 389 -19.36 24.27 18.20
C ALA A 389 -18.65 24.52 19.55
N PRO A 390 -19.35 24.65 20.70
CA PRO A 390 -18.69 24.82 22.00
C PRO A 390 -17.85 23.62 22.48
N ILE A 391 -18.00 22.43 21.90
CA ILE A 391 -17.17 21.27 22.25
C ILE A 391 -15.86 21.22 21.43
N ALA A 392 -15.73 22.06 20.39
CA ALA A 392 -14.53 22.17 19.56
C ALA A 392 -13.51 23.13 20.18
N VAL A 393 -12.30 22.64 20.45
CA VAL A 393 -11.24 23.38 21.14
C VAL A 393 -10.40 24.21 20.18
N GLU A 394 -10.15 23.70 18.98
CA GLU A 394 -9.25 24.32 18.00
C GLU A 394 -10.01 24.94 16.83
N GLU A 395 -10.83 24.16 16.12
CA GLU A 395 -11.40 24.61 14.85
C GLU A 395 -12.84 24.13 14.62
N VAL A 396 -13.66 24.99 14.01
CA VAL A 396 -14.97 24.62 13.49
C VAL A 396 -15.05 24.94 12.00
N VAL A 397 -15.33 23.92 11.19
CA VAL A 397 -15.36 23.98 9.72
C VAL A 397 -16.78 23.80 9.20
N PHE A 398 -17.20 24.70 8.32
CA PHE A 398 -18.44 24.61 7.55
C PHE A 398 -18.16 24.46 6.07
N GLN A 399 -18.60 23.36 5.47
CA GLN A 399 -18.43 23.13 4.03
C GLN A 399 -19.43 23.90 3.17
N LYS A 400 -20.61 24.23 3.72
CA LYS A 400 -21.66 24.94 2.99
C LYS A 400 -22.38 25.97 3.86
N ASN A 401 -22.57 27.16 3.31
CA ASN A 401 -23.30 28.28 3.85
C ASN A 401 -24.79 28.04 3.66
N ARG A 402 -25.50 27.94 4.76
CA ARG A 402 -26.97 27.77 4.79
C ARG A 402 -27.65 28.87 5.61
N PHE A 403 -26.97 30.00 5.80
CA PHE A 403 -27.41 31.10 6.66
C PHE A 403 -28.00 32.24 5.84
N ASP A 404 -29.33 32.22 5.68
CA ASP A 404 -30.06 33.22 4.88
C ASP A 404 -30.60 34.41 5.71
N ASN A 405 -30.57 34.34 7.04
CA ASN A 405 -31.13 35.35 7.95
C ASN A 405 -30.03 36.11 8.74
N GLU A 406 -30.09 37.45 8.73
CA GLU A 406 -29.12 38.36 9.39
C GLU A 406 -28.93 38.07 10.89
N ASN A 407 -29.99 37.67 11.61
CA ASN A 407 -29.93 37.36 13.03
C ASN A 407 -29.25 36.02 13.38
N ASP A 408 -29.10 35.11 12.41
CA ASP A 408 -28.49 33.81 12.65
C ASP A 408 -26.96 33.98 12.76
N ILE A 409 -26.35 34.78 11.90
CA ILE A 409 -24.88 34.96 11.82
C ILE A 409 -24.32 35.66 13.06
N SER A 410 -24.95 36.76 13.49
CA SER A 410 -24.57 37.48 14.71
C SER A 410 -24.52 36.57 15.95
N LYS A 411 -25.46 35.61 16.08
CA LYS A 411 -25.45 34.64 17.19
C LYS A 411 -24.25 33.69 17.11
N LEU A 412 -23.87 33.26 15.91
CA LEU A 412 -22.74 32.35 15.69
C LEU A 412 -21.40 33.04 15.98
N LEU A 413 -21.22 34.26 15.46
CA LEU A 413 -19.98 35.03 15.63
C LEU A 413 -19.75 35.46 17.09
N SER A 414 -20.81 35.49 17.89
CA SER A 414 -20.76 35.72 19.34
C SER A 414 -20.30 34.52 20.18
N LEU A 415 -20.10 33.34 19.57
CA LEU A 415 -19.57 32.18 20.27
C LEU A 415 -18.07 32.35 20.55
N ASN A 416 -17.65 31.88 21.73
CA ASN A 416 -16.28 31.98 22.19
C ASN A 416 -15.41 30.84 21.63
N LEU A 417 -15.10 30.88 20.33
CA LEU A 417 -14.35 29.84 19.61
C LEU A 417 -12.92 30.31 19.26
N LYS A 418 -12.01 29.37 19.04
CA LYS A 418 -10.63 29.66 18.63
C LYS A 418 -10.57 29.95 17.13
N SER A 419 -10.78 28.96 16.27
CA SER A 419 -10.83 29.12 14.82
C SER A 419 -12.18 28.73 14.24
N VAL A 420 -12.69 29.50 13.28
CA VAL A 420 -13.87 29.16 12.48
C VAL A 420 -13.59 29.37 10.99
N VAL A 421 -13.91 28.35 10.20
CA VAL A 421 -13.60 28.27 8.77
C VAL A 421 -14.87 27.98 7.98
N PHE A 422 -15.19 28.86 7.02
CA PHE A 422 -16.31 28.68 6.11
C PHE A 422 -15.83 28.45 4.67
N HIS A 423 -16.00 27.22 4.16
CA HIS A 423 -15.55 26.73 2.86
C HIS A 423 -16.63 26.73 1.77
N ASP A 424 -17.73 27.48 1.93
CA ASP A 424 -18.75 27.51 0.88
C ASP A 424 -18.27 28.34 -0.31
N SER A 425 -18.08 27.65 -1.43
CA SER A 425 -17.59 28.29 -2.63
C SER A 425 -18.65 28.94 -3.51
N GLU A 426 -19.90 28.52 -3.37
CA GLU A 426 -21.04 28.83 -4.23
C GLU A 426 -21.95 29.89 -3.61
N ASN A 427 -22.16 29.86 -2.29
CA ASN A 427 -23.12 30.70 -1.58
C ASN A 427 -22.38 31.75 -0.69
N PRO A 428 -22.39 33.03 -1.08
CA PRO A 428 -21.69 34.08 -0.35
C PRO A 428 -22.28 34.32 1.04
N PHE A 429 -21.45 34.40 2.06
CA PHE A 429 -21.80 34.86 3.40
C PHE A 429 -22.06 36.36 3.38
N LYS A 430 -23.32 36.78 3.49
CA LYS A 430 -23.68 38.19 3.66
C LYS A 430 -23.27 38.63 5.07
N LEU A 431 -22.38 39.61 5.16
CA LEU A 431 -21.90 40.14 6.45
C LEU A 431 -22.16 41.64 6.50
N GLU A 432 -22.72 42.11 7.61
CA GLU A 432 -22.85 43.53 7.91
C GLU A 432 -21.82 43.97 8.95
N SER A 433 -21.62 45.28 9.07
CA SER A 433 -20.72 45.84 10.08
C SER A 433 -21.11 45.46 11.52
N ASN A 434 -22.41 45.26 11.80
CA ASN A 434 -22.89 44.84 13.13
C ASN A 434 -22.56 43.38 13.43
N ASP A 435 -22.56 42.49 12.43
CA ASP A 435 -22.23 41.08 12.60
C ASP A 435 -20.76 40.94 13.04
N LEU A 436 -19.85 41.64 12.36
CA LEU A 436 -18.42 41.65 12.72
C LEU A 436 -18.15 42.31 14.08
N LEU A 437 -19.01 43.25 14.52
CA LEU A 437 -18.88 43.85 15.85
C LEU A 437 -19.28 42.89 16.98
N SER A 438 -20.04 41.83 16.67
CA SER A 438 -20.36 40.74 17.61
C SER A 438 -19.29 39.64 17.67
N LEU A 439 -18.22 39.76 16.86
CA LEU A 439 -17.18 38.74 16.70
C LEU A 439 -16.33 38.56 17.97
N ILE A 440 -16.46 37.39 18.58
CA ILE A 440 -15.68 36.94 19.74
C ILE A 440 -14.67 35.84 19.37
N ILE A 441 -14.75 35.31 18.15
CA ILE A 441 -13.84 34.30 17.57
C ILE A 441 -12.42 34.89 17.40
N VAL A 442 -11.38 34.08 17.62
CA VAL A 442 -9.97 34.51 17.50
C VAL A 442 -9.51 34.56 16.04
N ASP A 443 -9.72 33.47 15.31
CA ASP A 443 -9.30 33.31 13.92
C ASP A 443 -10.54 33.01 13.07
N LEU A 444 -10.83 33.87 12.09
CA LEU A 444 -11.99 33.72 11.21
C LEU A 444 -11.56 33.67 9.75
N TYR A 445 -11.93 32.59 9.06
CA TYR A 445 -11.74 32.42 7.63
C TYR A 445 -13.09 32.26 6.92
N ILE A 446 -13.32 33.07 5.87
CA ILE A 446 -14.52 32.97 5.03
C ILE A 446 -14.12 32.97 3.55
N GLU A 447 -14.37 31.86 2.87
CA GLU A 447 -13.98 31.64 1.46
C GLU A 447 -14.85 32.42 0.46
N THR A 448 -16.07 32.78 0.82
CA THR A 448 -16.92 33.63 -0.01
C THR A 448 -17.71 34.60 0.86
N ALA A 449 -17.16 35.79 1.10
CA ALA A 449 -17.81 36.86 1.86
C ALA A 449 -18.43 37.92 0.95
N ASN A 450 -19.62 38.40 1.32
CA ASN A 450 -20.32 39.52 0.70
C ASN A 450 -20.50 40.64 1.74
N ILE A 451 -19.52 41.55 1.77
CA ILE A 451 -19.49 42.74 2.63
C ILE A 451 -19.01 43.94 1.82
N THR A 452 -19.53 45.13 2.08
CA THR A 452 -19.06 46.34 1.39
C THR A 452 -17.78 46.90 2.03
N GLY A 453 -16.95 47.58 1.22
CA GLY A 453 -15.71 48.18 1.73
C GLY A 453 -15.95 49.24 2.82
N LYS A 454 -17.09 49.94 2.75
CA LYS A 454 -17.52 50.91 3.78
C LYS A 454 -17.85 50.24 5.10
N GLU A 455 -18.54 49.11 5.07
CA GLU A 455 -18.89 48.34 6.27
C GLU A 455 -17.66 47.74 6.93
N LEU A 456 -16.75 47.17 6.14
CA LEU A 456 -15.48 46.65 6.63
C LEU A 456 -14.60 47.77 7.20
N ASN A 457 -14.46 48.91 6.50
CA ASN A 457 -13.73 50.08 7.01
C ASN A 457 -14.34 50.60 8.32
N ARG A 458 -15.67 50.64 8.43
CA ARG A 458 -16.39 51.03 9.65
C ARG A 458 -16.05 50.10 10.81
N PHE A 459 -16.10 48.78 10.60
CA PHE A 459 -15.69 47.79 11.58
C PHE A 459 -14.25 48.02 12.06
N LEU A 460 -13.29 48.15 11.13
CA LEU A 460 -11.88 48.37 11.47
C LEU A 460 -11.63 49.66 12.25
N LYS A 461 -12.31 50.75 11.88
CA LYS A 461 -12.24 52.02 12.64
C LYS A 461 -12.82 51.90 14.04
N LEU A 462 -13.90 51.15 14.21
CA LEU A 462 -14.49 50.91 15.53
C LEU A 462 -13.61 50.00 16.38
N TRP A 463 -13.03 48.96 15.79
CA TRP A 463 -12.05 48.08 16.43
C TRP A 463 -10.82 48.86 16.93
N MET A 464 -10.31 49.79 16.11
CA MET A 464 -9.19 50.68 16.47
C MET A 464 -9.50 51.66 17.61
N LYS A 465 -10.78 52.03 17.81
CA LYS A 465 -11.21 53.00 18.84
C LYS A 465 -11.39 52.39 20.23
N GLY A 466 -11.37 51.06 20.36
CA GLY A 466 -11.25 50.37 21.65
C GLY A 466 -12.45 50.44 22.61
N ASN A 467 -13.65 50.84 22.15
CA ASN A 467 -14.77 51.13 23.06
C ASN A 467 -15.63 49.93 23.51
N HIS A 468 -15.32 48.69 23.11
CA HIS A 468 -16.03 47.50 23.62
C HIS A 468 -15.04 46.45 24.13
N GLY A 469 -15.29 45.94 25.33
CA GLY A 469 -14.41 45.02 26.08
C GLY A 469 -14.30 43.59 25.54
N SER A 470 -14.84 43.29 24.35
CA SER A 470 -15.02 41.93 23.84
C SER A 470 -14.36 41.63 22.49
N TYR A 471 -13.49 42.51 21.96
CA TYR A 471 -12.80 42.21 20.69
C TYR A 471 -11.58 41.28 20.90
N ARG A 472 -11.76 40.04 20.46
CA ARG A 472 -10.77 38.95 20.47
C ARG A 472 -10.10 38.60 19.12
N PRO A 473 -10.57 39.04 17.93
CA PRO A 473 -9.99 38.50 16.70
C PRO A 473 -8.53 38.94 16.55
N LYS A 474 -7.68 37.97 16.26
CA LYS A 474 -6.26 38.16 15.95
C LYS A 474 -6.01 37.96 14.46
N PHE A 475 -6.78 37.09 13.82
CA PHE A 475 -6.68 36.81 12.39
C PHE A 475 -8.04 36.87 11.71
N LEU A 476 -8.11 37.59 10.59
CA LEU A 476 -9.31 37.70 9.77
C LEU A 476 -8.94 37.53 8.29
N GLU A 477 -9.35 36.42 7.69
CA GLU A 477 -9.20 36.17 6.26
C GLU A 477 -10.56 36.13 5.57
N LEU A 478 -10.76 37.06 4.62
CA LEU A 478 -12.01 37.20 3.87
C LEU A 478 -11.74 37.15 2.37
N HIS A 479 -12.38 36.21 1.69
CA HIS A 479 -12.34 36.09 0.24
C HIS A 479 -13.63 36.67 -0.32
N LEU A 480 -13.52 37.83 -0.94
CA LEU A 480 -14.69 38.64 -1.31
C LEU A 480 -15.25 38.23 -2.66
N LYS A 481 -16.58 38.22 -2.76
CA LYS A 481 -17.31 38.01 -4.03
C LYS A 481 -17.16 39.18 -5.01
N ASN A 482 -17.20 40.41 -4.50
CA ASN A 482 -17.26 41.62 -5.31
C ASN A 482 -15.92 42.38 -5.24
N GLU A 483 -15.59 43.11 -6.32
CA GLU A 483 -14.44 44.01 -6.34
C GLU A 483 -14.59 45.09 -5.25
N LEU A 484 -13.66 45.08 -4.29
CA LEU A 484 -13.45 46.14 -3.31
C LEU A 484 -12.14 46.86 -3.57
N ASN A 485 -12.17 48.18 -3.49
CA ASN A 485 -10.97 48.98 -3.42
C ASN A 485 -10.32 48.79 -2.03
N CYS A 486 -9.19 48.10 -1.96
CA CYS A 486 -8.43 47.91 -0.72
C CYS A 486 -8.03 49.24 -0.08
N GLU A 487 -7.79 50.29 -0.87
CA GLU A 487 -7.54 51.64 -0.36
C GLU A 487 -8.76 52.22 0.36
N GLU A 488 -9.98 51.89 -0.07
CA GLU A 488 -11.21 52.32 0.60
C GLU A 488 -11.37 51.61 1.96
N VAL A 489 -11.06 50.31 2.02
CA VAL A 489 -11.15 49.50 3.25
C VAL A 489 -10.18 49.98 4.33
N LEU A 490 -8.94 50.34 3.96
CA LEU A 490 -7.92 50.79 4.91
C LEU A 490 -7.84 52.31 5.04
N LYS A 491 -8.71 53.07 4.36
CA LYS A 491 -8.71 54.53 4.36
C LYS A 491 -8.82 55.11 5.77
N GLY A 492 -7.78 55.82 6.19
CA GLY A 492 -7.72 56.50 7.48
C GLY A 492 -7.42 55.58 8.67
N ILE A 493 -6.84 54.40 8.42
CA ILE A 493 -6.37 53.45 9.44
C ILE A 493 -4.85 53.31 9.30
N LYS A 494 -4.12 53.27 10.43
CA LYS A 494 -2.67 52.97 10.42
C LYS A 494 -2.48 51.46 10.48
N TYR A 495 -1.66 50.91 9.59
CA TYR A 495 -1.34 49.48 9.51
C TYR A 495 0.09 49.27 8.99
N ASP A 496 0.68 48.12 9.30
CA ASP A 496 1.94 47.63 8.75
C ASP A 496 1.64 46.49 7.77
N THR A 497 2.42 46.33 6.69
CA THR A 497 2.28 45.20 5.76
C THR A 497 3.40 44.20 5.98
N VAL A 498 3.06 42.94 6.31
CA VAL A 498 4.02 41.84 6.58
C VAL A 498 3.50 40.58 5.88
N ASP A 499 4.32 39.93 5.06
CA ASP A 499 3.97 38.67 4.36
C ASP A 499 2.62 38.70 3.60
N ASN A 500 2.35 39.79 2.88
CA ASN A 500 1.08 40.05 2.17
C ASN A 500 -0.17 40.19 3.06
N MET A 501 -0.01 40.36 4.37
CA MET A 501 -1.09 40.64 5.32
C MET A 501 -0.99 42.07 5.86
N ASN A 502 -2.14 42.68 6.17
CA ASN A 502 -2.21 43.99 6.78
C ASN A 502 -2.40 43.86 8.30
N ARG A 503 -1.36 44.22 9.06
CA ARG A 503 -1.34 44.18 10.52
C ARG A 503 -1.76 45.52 11.10
N LEU A 504 -2.88 45.55 11.81
CA LEU A 504 -3.35 46.72 12.54
C LEU A 504 -2.91 46.63 14.00
N LYS A 505 -2.32 47.70 14.52
CA LYS A 505 -1.89 47.80 15.93
C LYS A 505 -2.71 48.83 16.67
N ARG A 506 -3.38 48.40 17.74
CA ARG A 506 -4.11 49.29 18.65
C ARG A 506 -3.18 49.91 19.70
N ALA A 507 -3.64 51.02 20.29
CA ALA A 507 -2.91 51.72 21.35
C ALA A 507 -2.74 50.90 22.64
N ASP A 508 -3.61 49.90 22.87
CA ASP A 508 -3.53 48.97 24.01
C ASP A 508 -2.62 47.75 23.75
N GLY A 509 -1.89 47.73 22.62
CA GLY A 509 -0.95 46.67 22.27
C GLY A 509 -1.58 45.43 21.62
N LYS A 510 -2.89 45.44 21.33
CA LYS A 510 -3.54 44.37 20.56
C LYS A 510 -3.25 44.50 19.07
N GLU A 511 -2.98 43.37 18.43
CA GLU A 511 -2.73 43.26 16.99
C GLU A 511 -3.86 42.49 16.30
N LEU A 512 -4.19 42.88 15.07
CA LEU A 512 -5.11 42.18 14.19
C LEU A 512 -4.48 42.06 12.80
N ASP A 513 -4.27 40.84 12.36
CA ASP A 513 -3.81 40.50 11.02
C ASP A 513 -5.02 40.29 10.11
N ILE A 514 -5.04 41.02 9.00
CA ILE A 514 -6.15 41.00 8.05
C ILE A 514 -5.62 40.64 6.67
N LEU A 515 -6.23 39.62 6.08
CA LEU A 515 -5.98 39.18 4.72
C LEU A 515 -7.27 39.25 3.91
N ILE A 516 -7.31 40.17 2.95
CA ILE A 516 -8.45 40.33 2.04
C ILE A 516 -8.02 39.83 0.68
N LYS A 517 -8.65 38.76 0.20
CA LYS A 517 -8.42 38.18 -1.11
C LYS A 517 -9.69 38.29 -1.95
N MET A 518 -9.55 38.26 -3.27
CA MET A 518 -10.71 38.25 -4.17
C MET A 518 -10.93 36.84 -4.69
N LYS A 519 -12.20 36.42 -4.74
CA LYS A 519 -12.54 35.14 -5.32
C LYS A 519 -12.51 35.26 -6.83
N TYR A 520 -11.44 34.73 -7.40
CA TYR A 520 -11.05 34.85 -8.81
C TYR A 520 -10.77 36.29 -9.24
N PHE A 521 -9.52 36.71 -9.08
CA PHE A 521 -8.78 37.18 -10.25
C PHE A 521 -7.32 36.76 -10.11
N CYS A 522 -6.84 36.16 -11.19
CA CYS A 522 -5.53 36.43 -11.76
C CYS A 522 -4.89 37.67 -11.15
N ILE A 523 -3.68 37.59 -10.61
CA ILE A 523 -2.80 38.76 -10.68
C ILE A 523 -2.54 38.92 -12.19
N PRO A 524 -3.08 39.96 -12.86
CA PRO A 524 -2.47 40.33 -14.11
C PRO A 524 -1.06 40.78 -13.71
N VAL A 525 -0.03 40.36 -14.43
CA VAL A 525 1.14 41.23 -14.56
C VAL A 525 0.70 42.41 -15.45
N SER A 526 -0.35 43.13 -15.04
CA SER A 526 -0.47 44.52 -15.40
C SER A 526 0.67 45.18 -14.67
N GLN A 527 1.27 46.15 -15.34
CA GLN A 527 2.37 46.98 -14.88
C GLN A 527 2.04 47.66 -13.54
N SER A 528 1.99 46.90 -12.45
CA SER A 528 2.20 47.43 -11.12
C SER A 528 3.69 47.70 -11.09
N SER A 529 4.01 48.98 -11.14
CA SER A 529 5.23 49.52 -10.59
C SER A 529 5.31 49.15 -9.11
N LEU A 530 5.59 47.89 -8.81
CA LEU A 530 6.37 47.55 -7.64
C LEU A 530 7.67 48.32 -7.85
N GLN A 531 7.85 49.42 -7.11
CA GLN A 531 9.18 49.77 -6.65
C GLN A 531 9.66 48.61 -5.77
N LEU A 532 10.00 47.49 -6.41
CA LEU A 532 11.00 46.58 -5.89
C LEU A 532 12.20 47.47 -5.61
N MET A 533 12.61 47.57 -4.34
CA MET A 533 13.98 48.00 -4.07
C MET A 533 14.87 47.16 -5.01
N PRO A 534 15.68 47.79 -5.87
CA PRO A 534 16.51 47.05 -6.81
C PRO A 534 17.59 46.36 -5.99
N ILE A 535 17.34 45.13 -5.54
CA ILE A 535 18.43 44.22 -5.23
C ILE A 535 19.17 44.09 -6.55
N ARG A 536 20.33 44.72 -6.64
CA ARG A 536 21.17 44.75 -7.83
C ARG A 536 21.85 43.41 -8.04
N LEU A 537 21.10 42.30 -8.03
CA LEU A 537 21.62 40.95 -8.24
C LEU A 537 22.43 40.90 -9.54
N LEU A 538 21.91 41.52 -10.61
CA LEU A 538 22.57 41.63 -11.91
C LEU A 538 23.76 42.62 -11.95
N SER A 539 24.02 43.37 -10.88
CA SER A 539 25.22 44.22 -10.73
C SER A 539 26.25 43.62 -9.76
N LEU A 540 25.99 42.42 -9.22
CA LEU A 540 26.99 41.70 -8.44
C LEU A 540 28.17 41.28 -9.32
N PRO A 541 29.38 41.20 -8.75
CA PRO A 541 30.50 40.51 -9.38
C PRO A 541 30.12 39.09 -9.80
N VAL A 542 30.76 38.58 -10.86
CA VAL A 542 30.44 37.28 -11.46
C VAL A 542 30.48 36.13 -10.43
N ALA A 543 31.42 36.16 -9.49
CA ALA A 543 31.54 35.15 -8.44
C ALA A 543 30.34 35.17 -7.47
N ASP A 544 29.93 36.35 -7.02
CA ASP A 544 28.81 36.51 -6.07
C ASP A 544 27.46 36.23 -6.74
N LEU A 545 27.32 36.58 -8.02
CA LEU A 545 26.16 36.22 -8.84
C LEU A 545 26.04 34.69 -8.99
N GLN A 546 27.15 34.01 -9.27
CA GLN A 546 27.17 32.55 -9.36
C GLN A 546 26.83 31.90 -8.01
N TYR A 547 27.37 32.43 -6.90
CA TYR A 547 27.04 31.97 -5.57
C TYR A 547 25.54 32.12 -5.27
N ALA A 548 24.96 33.29 -5.57
CA ALA A 548 23.53 33.53 -5.38
C ALA A 548 22.67 32.56 -6.21
N LEU A 549 23.02 32.30 -7.47
CA LEU A 549 22.32 31.29 -8.30
C LEU A 549 22.43 29.88 -7.72
N ASN A 550 23.58 29.52 -7.14
CA ASN A 550 23.74 28.21 -6.51
C ASN A 550 22.90 28.07 -5.23
N CYS A 551 22.68 29.17 -4.51
CA CYS A 551 21.85 29.21 -3.30
C CYS A 551 20.34 29.24 -3.59
N MET A 552 19.92 29.63 -4.80
CA MET A 552 18.50 29.59 -5.18
C MET A 552 18.02 28.13 -5.27
N ASP A 553 16.83 27.88 -4.73
CA ASP A 553 16.14 26.62 -4.98
C ASP A 553 15.65 26.54 -6.44
N ILE A 554 15.21 25.34 -6.85
CA ILE A 554 14.78 25.11 -8.22
C ILE A 554 13.60 26.00 -8.63
N HIS A 555 12.71 26.31 -7.69
CA HIS A 555 11.54 27.17 -7.95
C HIS A 555 11.99 28.61 -8.27
N ALA A 556 12.82 29.18 -7.39
CA ALA A 556 13.39 30.51 -7.55
C ALA A 556 14.27 30.62 -8.80
N LEU A 557 15.00 29.56 -9.15
CA LEU A 557 15.78 29.49 -10.39
C LEU A 557 14.89 29.54 -11.64
N VAL A 558 13.80 28.76 -11.68
CA VAL A 558 12.87 28.81 -12.81
C VAL A 558 12.21 30.20 -12.87
N ALA A 559 11.72 30.74 -11.75
CA ALA A 559 11.14 32.08 -11.70
C ALA A 559 12.12 33.17 -12.19
N PHE A 560 13.36 33.14 -11.71
CA PHE A 560 14.41 34.09 -12.12
C PHE A 560 14.73 33.99 -13.62
N SER A 561 14.72 32.77 -14.17
CA SER A 561 14.96 32.54 -15.60
C SER A 561 13.88 33.17 -16.50
N LEU A 562 12.67 33.40 -15.98
CA LEU A 562 11.55 33.96 -16.73
C LEU A 562 11.58 35.49 -16.83
N CYS A 563 12.36 36.16 -15.98
CA CYS A 563 12.41 37.64 -15.91
C CYS A 563 12.98 38.31 -17.17
N SER A 564 13.98 37.71 -17.83
CA SER A 564 14.59 38.26 -19.05
C SER A 564 15.47 37.24 -19.78
N ASN A 565 15.85 37.52 -21.03
CA ASN A 565 16.85 36.70 -21.75
C ASN A 565 18.21 36.67 -21.05
N ARG A 566 18.61 37.76 -20.38
CA ARG A 566 19.86 37.82 -19.61
C ARG A 566 19.81 36.86 -18.42
N THR A 567 18.71 36.85 -17.66
CA THR A 567 18.55 35.95 -16.50
C THR A 567 18.39 34.50 -16.91
N LYS A 568 17.68 34.21 -18.01
CA LYS A 568 17.64 32.88 -18.64
C LYS A 568 19.04 32.33 -18.95
N ASN A 569 19.88 33.13 -19.60
CA ASN A 569 21.25 32.72 -19.95
C ASN A 569 22.12 32.51 -18.71
N LEU A 570 21.92 33.29 -17.65
CA LEU A 570 22.61 33.10 -16.37
C LEU A 570 22.22 31.77 -15.71
N VAL A 571 20.93 31.46 -15.60
CA VAL A 571 20.46 30.17 -15.06
C VAL A 571 21.00 29.02 -15.90
N LYS A 572 20.92 29.12 -17.24
CA LYS A 572 21.48 28.11 -18.14
C LYS A 572 22.99 27.89 -17.95
N SER A 573 23.73 28.97 -17.69
CA SER A 573 25.17 28.91 -17.43
C SER A 573 25.54 28.31 -16.07
N SER A 574 24.59 28.31 -15.11
CA SER A 574 24.79 27.70 -13.79
C SER A 574 24.96 26.18 -13.84
N LYS A 575 24.53 25.54 -14.94
CA LYS A 575 24.62 24.08 -15.15
C LYS A 575 24.04 23.25 -14.00
N ARG A 576 22.96 23.74 -13.37
CA ARG A 576 22.23 23.02 -12.32
C ARG A 576 21.79 21.65 -12.87
N LYS A 577 22.12 20.58 -12.16
CA LYS A 577 21.75 19.21 -12.53
C LYS A 577 20.41 18.85 -11.90
N ILE A 578 19.49 18.36 -12.71
CA ILE A 578 18.21 17.79 -12.28
C ILE A 578 18.17 16.32 -12.68
N ASP A 579 17.27 15.55 -12.07
CA ASP A 579 16.88 14.28 -12.68
C ASP A 579 16.01 14.55 -13.91
N LEU A 580 16.05 13.62 -14.87
CA LEU A 580 15.23 13.71 -16.08
C LEU A 580 13.75 13.88 -15.70
N PRO A 581 13.03 14.89 -16.25
CA PRO A 581 11.67 15.20 -15.83
C PRO A 581 10.68 14.06 -16.07
N ILE A 582 9.66 13.97 -15.22
CA ILE A 582 8.50 13.10 -15.43
C ILE A 582 7.35 13.99 -15.90
N VAL A 583 6.68 13.60 -16.98
CA VAL A 583 5.64 14.42 -17.62
C VAL A 583 4.32 13.68 -17.68
N TYR A 584 3.25 14.36 -17.32
CA TYR A 584 1.87 13.88 -17.45
C TYR A 584 1.09 14.81 -18.38
N VAL A 585 0.31 14.24 -19.28
CA VAL A 585 -0.58 14.99 -20.17
C VAL A 585 -2.01 14.55 -19.87
N ASP A 586 -2.83 15.50 -19.43
CA ASP A 586 -4.22 15.25 -19.08
C ASP A 586 -5.14 16.38 -19.53
N LYS A 587 -6.28 16.02 -20.11
CA LYS A 587 -7.22 16.95 -20.72
C LYS A 587 -6.49 17.89 -21.68
N ASN A 588 -6.27 19.15 -21.26
CA ASN A 588 -5.65 20.20 -22.05
C ASN A 588 -4.43 20.82 -21.33
N HIS A 589 -3.75 20.08 -20.45
CA HIS A 589 -2.57 20.59 -19.73
C HIS A 589 -1.44 19.57 -19.67
N VAL A 590 -0.22 20.09 -19.48
CA VAL A 590 1.00 19.29 -19.39
C VAL A 590 1.66 19.54 -18.04
N GLN A 591 1.70 18.53 -17.18
CA GLN A 591 2.34 18.61 -15.88
C GLN A 591 3.77 18.08 -15.94
N PHE A 592 4.74 18.90 -15.58
CA PHE A 592 6.14 18.51 -15.37
C PHE A 592 6.42 18.32 -13.88
N GLU A 593 7.03 17.20 -13.54
CA GLU A 593 7.63 16.95 -12.24
C GLU A 593 9.15 16.93 -12.38
N ILE A 594 9.79 17.85 -11.66
CA ILE A 594 11.23 18.06 -11.69
C ILE A 594 11.79 17.78 -10.31
N CYS A 595 12.70 16.81 -10.22
CA CYS A 595 13.38 16.47 -8.98
C CYS A 595 14.81 16.98 -9.01
N GLU A 596 15.22 17.60 -7.90
CA GLU A 596 16.60 17.99 -7.71
C GLU A 596 17.45 16.78 -7.30
N ARG A 597 18.59 16.59 -7.98
CA ARG A 597 19.50 15.48 -7.72
C ARG A 597 20.37 15.81 -6.51
N ILE A 598 19.90 15.48 -5.31
CA ILE A 598 20.71 15.61 -4.09
C ILE A 598 21.62 14.37 -4.02
N PHE A 599 22.92 14.52 -4.28
CA PHE A 599 23.89 13.48 -3.92
C PHE A 599 23.95 13.36 -2.39
N PRO A 600 23.86 12.15 -1.85
CA PRO A 600 25.02 11.58 -1.17
C PRO A 600 25.54 10.37 -1.92
N GLN A 601 26.86 10.35 -2.17
CA GLN A 601 27.58 9.10 -2.39
C GLN A 601 27.51 8.33 -1.06
N ASN A 602 27.10 7.06 -1.14
CA ASN A 602 26.85 6.12 -0.03
C ASN A 602 25.57 6.39 0.77
N ASP A 603 24.47 5.74 0.37
CA ASP A 603 23.59 4.99 1.27
C ASP A 603 22.59 4.17 0.42
N TYR A 604 22.75 2.85 0.43
CA TYR A 604 21.99 1.92 -0.43
C TYR A 604 20.60 1.54 0.13
N PHE A 605 20.11 2.21 1.18
CA PHE A 605 18.83 1.89 1.82
C PHE A 605 18.11 3.13 2.35
N ASN A 606 17.61 3.98 1.45
CA ASN A 606 16.57 4.96 1.79
C ASN A 606 15.69 5.23 0.55
N PHE A 607 14.59 4.48 0.41
CA PHE A 607 13.44 4.95 -0.37
C PHE A 607 12.63 5.98 0.43
N GLN A 608 13.31 7.00 0.96
CA GLN A 608 12.64 8.22 1.39
C GLN A 608 12.38 9.05 0.13
N LEU A 609 11.11 9.37 -0.11
CA LEU A 609 10.61 10.23 -1.20
C LEU A 609 11.58 11.38 -1.51
N PRO A 610 11.80 11.76 -2.79
CA PRO A 610 12.62 12.92 -3.10
C PRO A 610 12.02 14.15 -2.41
N ARG A 611 12.76 14.70 -1.43
CA ARG A 611 12.24 15.72 -0.51
C ARG A 611 11.93 17.08 -1.15
N TYR A 612 12.17 17.27 -2.45
CA TYR A 612 11.79 18.47 -3.19
C TYR A 612 11.51 18.13 -4.67
N SER A 613 10.26 17.82 -5.03
CA SER A 613 9.82 17.79 -6.44
C SER A 613 9.00 19.04 -6.78
N LEU A 614 9.42 19.76 -7.81
CA LEU A 614 8.69 20.90 -8.35
C LEU A 614 7.70 20.38 -9.38
N LYS A 615 6.40 20.58 -9.12
CA LYS A 615 5.31 20.22 -10.02
C LYS A 615 4.75 21.47 -10.69
N ILE A 616 4.82 21.52 -12.01
CA ILE A 616 4.36 22.66 -12.83
C ILE A 616 3.38 22.16 -13.87
N CYS A 617 2.16 22.68 -13.87
CA CYS A 617 1.14 22.43 -14.88
C CYS A 617 1.13 23.56 -15.92
N PHE A 618 1.48 23.25 -17.15
CA PHE A 618 1.48 24.19 -18.26
C PHE A 618 0.15 24.19 -19.00
N TYR A 619 -0.40 25.39 -19.15
CA TYR A 619 -1.53 25.73 -19.99
C TYR A 619 -1.04 26.75 -21.02
N ASP A 620 -1.86 27.05 -22.03
CA ASP A 620 -1.56 28.20 -22.88
C ASP A 620 -1.56 29.48 -22.05
N THR A 621 -0.54 30.32 -22.25
CA THR A 621 -0.35 31.63 -21.59
C THR A 621 -0.11 31.59 -20.07
N ARG A 622 -0.19 30.43 -19.41
CA ARG A 622 0.00 30.32 -17.95
C ARG A 622 0.58 28.98 -17.49
N ALA A 623 1.27 29.00 -16.36
CA ALA A 623 1.79 27.83 -15.67
C ALA A 623 1.33 27.83 -14.21
N GLU A 624 0.85 26.71 -13.68
CA GLU A 624 0.38 26.56 -12.31
C GLU A 624 1.34 25.68 -11.52
N ILE A 625 1.71 26.08 -10.30
CA ILE A 625 2.75 25.41 -9.50
C ILE A 625 2.17 25.05 -8.15
N ALA A 626 2.26 23.78 -7.78
CA ALA A 626 1.81 23.32 -6.48
C ALA A 626 2.77 23.79 -5.37
N ARG A 627 2.22 24.45 -4.34
CA ARG A 627 2.91 24.82 -3.10
C ARG A 627 2.22 24.19 -1.89
N ARG A 628 2.97 24.03 -0.79
CA ARG A 628 2.44 23.61 0.51
C ARG A 628 1.47 24.70 1.01
N GLY A 629 0.18 24.57 0.68
CA GLY A 629 -0.87 25.54 1.01
C GLY A 629 -1.60 26.19 -0.20
N GLY A 630 -1.35 25.78 -1.45
CA GLY A 630 -2.11 26.27 -2.61
C GLY A 630 -1.40 26.14 -3.96
N PHE A 631 -1.90 26.83 -4.99
CA PHE A 631 -1.29 26.90 -6.32
C PHE A 631 -0.80 28.32 -6.62
N GLU A 632 0.42 28.45 -7.15
CA GLU A 632 0.93 29.70 -7.70
C GLU A 632 0.75 29.70 -9.21
N VAL A 633 0.20 30.76 -9.79
CA VAL A 633 -0.01 30.86 -11.25
C VAL A 633 0.94 31.90 -11.85
N TRP A 634 1.82 31.45 -12.73
CA TRP A 634 2.68 32.30 -13.55
C TRP A 634 1.99 32.57 -14.89
N LYS A 635 2.02 33.83 -15.34
CA LYS A 635 1.41 34.24 -16.61
C LYS A 635 2.43 34.85 -17.53
N LYS A 636 2.39 34.45 -18.79
CA LYS A 636 3.16 35.05 -19.87
C LYS A 636 2.36 34.90 -21.16
N GLU A 637 1.68 35.97 -21.55
CA GLU A 637 0.73 35.96 -22.68
C GLU A 637 1.38 35.60 -24.02
N GLU A 638 2.69 35.84 -24.14
CA GLU A 638 3.49 35.48 -25.31
C GLU A 638 3.86 33.97 -25.37
N PHE A 639 3.63 33.20 -24.30
CA PHE A 639 4.05 31.80 -24.23
C PHE A 639 2.88 30.83 -24.49
N THR A 640 3.06 29.94 -25.44
CA THR A 640 2.28 28.71 -25.59
C THR A 640 2.82 27.61 -24.66
N GLN A 641 2.10 26.48 -24.53
CA GLN A 641 2.63 25.30 -23.84
C GLN A 641 4.00 24.86 -24.39
N SER A 642 4.18 24.92 -25.71
CA SER A 642 5.44 24.60 -26.37
C SER A 642 6.57 25.52 -25.90
N ASP A 643 6.31 26.83 -25.79
CA ASP A 643 7.31 27.80 -25.32
C ASP A 643 7.70 27.57 -23.85
N TRP A 644 6.74 27.23 -23.00
CA TRP A 644 7.00 26.88 -21.60
C TRP A 644 7.91 25.66 -21.48
N ILE A 645 7.59 24.60 -22.22
CA ILE A 645 8.36 23.36 -22.23
C ILE A 645 9.76 23.60 -22.80
N ALA A 646 9.86 24.27 -23.94
CA ALA A 646 11.13 24.61 -24.58
C ALA A 646 12.01 25.47 -23.65
N HIS A 647 11.41 26.43 -22.94
CA HIS A 647 12.13 27.24 -21.97
C HIS A 647 12.69 26.39 -20.83
N LEU A 648 11.87 25.51 -20.24
CA LEU A 648 12.24 24.64 -19.13
C LEU A 648 13.37 23.67 -19.51
N MET A 649 13.26 23.00 -20.65
CA MET A 649 14.29 22.10 -21.16
C MET A 649 15.61 22.85 -21.43
N SER A 650 15.52 24.08 -21.95
CA SER A 650 16.68 24.92 -22.27
C SER A 650 17.48 25.37 -21.04
N ILE A 651 16.82 25.71 -19.93
CA ILE A 651 17.50 26.21 -18.73
C ILE A 651 18.28 25.12 -17.99
N PHE A 652 17.82 23.87 -18.06
CA PHE A 652 18.51 22.71 -17.46
C PHE A 652 19.46 22.00 -18.43
N ASN A 653 19.51 22.43 -19.70
CA ASN A 653 20.25 21.77 -20.78
C ASN A 653 19.83 20.29 -20.98
N GLU A 654 18.55 19.99 -20.77
CA GLU A 654 18.00 18.66 -21.00
C GLU A 654 17.33 18.59 -22.38
N SER A 655 17.42 17.42 -23.03
CA SER A 655 16.80 17.17 -24.33
C SER A 655 15.86 15.96 -24.34
N MET A 656 15.68 15.33 -23.18
CA MET A 656 14.90 14.11 -23.01
C MET A 656 14.18 14.15 -21.68
N ILE A 657 13.02 13.51 -21.61
CA ILE A 657 12.26 13.29 -20.36
C ILE A 657 12.36 11.83 -19.93
N ARG A 658 12.25 11.56 -18.64
CA ARG A 658 12.30 10.20 -18.09
C ARG A 658 11.07 9.41 -18.53
N SER A 659 9.90 9.99 -18.31
CA SER A 659 8.62 9.33 -18.57
C SER A 659 7.60 10.33 -19.11
N LEU A 660 6.84 9.92 -20.11
CA LEU A 660 5.67 10.62 -20.63
C LEU A 660 4.42 9.77 -20.37
N THR A 661 3.48 10.29 -19.59
CA THR A 661 2.21 9.61 -19.30
C THR A 661 1.05 10.32 -19.98
N ILE A 662 0.41 9.64 -20.93
CA ILE A 662 -0.83 10.12 -21.58
C ILE A 662 -2.01 9.62 -20.76
N MET A 663 -2.83 10.55 -20.24
CA MET A 663 -4.03 10.26 -19.45
C MET A 663 -5.29 10.46 -20.29
N ASN A 664 -6.19 11.38 -19.91
CA ASN A 664 -7.46 11.56 -20.61
C ASN A 664 -7.41 12.79 -21.52
N ILE A 665 -6.94 12.63 -22.76
CA ILE A 665 -6.82 13.71 -23.74
C ILE A 665 -7.72 13.50 -24.97
N SER A 666 -8.00 14.57 -25.72
CA SER A 666 -8.68 14.46 -27.02
C SER A 666 -7.71 14.08 -28.14
N LEU A 667 -8.24 13.50 -29.22
CA LEU A 667 -7.45 13.13 -30.41
C LEU A 667 -6.80 14.33 -31.11
N SER A 668 -7.43 15.50 -31.04
CA SER A 668 -6.89 16.73 -31.62
C SER A 668 -5.70 17.22 -30.80
N TYR A 669 -5.82 17.23 -29.47
CA TYR A 669 -4.75 17.68 -28.59
C TYR A 669 -3.54 16.73 -28.59
N LEU A 670 -3.75 15.43 -28.84
CA LEU A 670 -2.65 14.49 -29.04
C LEU A 670 -1.73 14.89 -30.20
N ASP A 671 -2.29 15.46 -31.29
CA ASP A 671 -1.47 15.91 -32.41
C ASP A 671 -0.57 17.08 -31.98
N ASP A 672 -1.11 18.05 -31.26
CA ASP A 672 -0.35 19.17 -30.70
C ASP A 672 0.77 18.66 -29.76
N VAL A 673 0.43 17.74 -28.85
CA VAL A 673 1.39 17.12 -27.90
C VAL A 673 2.55 16.46 -28.65
N THR A 674 2.29 15.78 -29.77
CA THR A 674 3.35 15.12 -30.55
C THR A 674 4.32 16.11 -31.20
N GLU A 675 3.93 17.38 -31.38
CA GLU A 675 4.78 18.41 -31.98
C GLU A 675 5.71 19.10 -30.96
N PHE A 676 5.23 19.33 -29.74
CA PHE A 676 5.98 20.11 -28.74
C PHE A 676 6.61 19.27 -27.61
N ILE A 677 6.23 18.00 -27.43
CA ILE A 677 6.78 17.18 -26.34
C ILE A 677 8.20 16.67 -26.68
N PRO A 678 9.18 16.78 -25.75
CA PRO A 678 10.49 16.19 -25.95
C PRO A 678 10.44 14.66 -26.00
N ASN A 679 11.47 14.04 -26.58
CA ASN A 679 11.64 12.58 -26.58
C ASN A 679 11.67 12.04 -25.15
N CYS A 680 11.12 10.84 -24.94
CA CYS A 680 11.05 10.20 -23.63
C CYS A 680 11.82 8.88 -23.58
N ILE A 681 12.25 8.48 -22.38
CA ILE A 681 12.78 7.11 -22.18
C ILE A 681 11.61 6.14 -22.10
N SER A 682 10.63 6.44 -21.25
CA SER A 682 9.42 5.64 -21.05
C SER A 682 8.18 6.39 -21.51
N LEU A 683 7.29 5.70 -22.23
CA LEU A 683 5.96 6.16 -22.60
C LEU A 683 4.93 5.30 -21.86
N VAL A 684 3.99 5.93 -21.17
CA VAL A 684 2.88 5.25 -20.49
C VAL A 684 1.57 5.77 -21.06
N ILE A 685 0.71 4.88 -21.56
CA ILE A 685 -0.64 5.20 -22.00
C ILE A 685 -1.61 4.64 -20.97
N SER A 686 -2.27 5.55 -20.25
CA SER A 686 -3.12 5.22 -19.09
C SER A 686 -4.41 4.53 -19.49
N HIS A 687 -4.98 3.76 -18.55
CA HIS A 687 -6.31 3.18 -18.66
C HIS A 687 -7.43 4.22 -18.78
N LEU A 688 -7.13 5.49 -18.49
CA LEU A 688 -8.05 6.62 -18.64
C LEU A 688 -8.17 7.12 -20.09
N SER A 689 -7.22 6.78 -20.98
CA SER A 689 -7.27 7.16 -22.40
C SER A 689 -8.40 6.41 -23.12
N SER A 690 -9.04 7.05 -24.11
CA SER A 690 -10.00 6.37 -25.01
C SER A 690 -9.25 5.39 -25.94
N ASN A 691 -9.99 4.48 -26.59
CA ASN A 691 -9.39 3.50 -27.49
C ASN A 691 -8.68 4.18 -28.67
N ASP A 692 -9.34 5.13 -29.32
CA ASP A 692 -8.78 5.86 -30.47
C ASP A 692 -7.51 6.65 -30.09
N VAL A 693 -7.52 7.28 -28.91
CA VAL A 693 -6.37 8.03 -28.39
C VAL A 693 -5.23 7.07 -28.07
N THR A 694 -5.54 5.92 -27.46
CA THR A 694 -4.54 4.89 -27.16
C THR A 694 -3.88 4.41 -28.44
N GLU A 695 -4.66 4.12 -29.50
CA GLU A 695 -4.15 3.64 -30.78
C GLU A 695 -3.27 4.69 -31.46
N LYS A 696 -3.76 5.94 -31.55
CA LYS A 696 -3.04 7.02 -32.22
C LYS A 696 -1.79 7.43 -31.45
N ALA A 697 -1.87 7.52 -30.12
CA ALA A 697 -0.73 7.84 -29.25
C ALA A 697 0.31 6.73 -29.35
N PHE A 698 -0.14 5.48 -29.37
CA PHE A 698 0.71 4.33 -29.59
C PHE A 698 1.49 4.45 -30.93
N LEU A 699 0.80 4.66 -32.05
CA LEU A 699 1.44 4.74 -33.37
C LEU A 699 2.42 5.92 -33.51
N LYS A 700 2.11 7.07 -32.90
CA LYS A 700 2.91 8.29 -33.04
C LYS A 700 4.08 8.40 -32.05
N LEU A 701 3.86 8.00 -30.79
CA LEU A 701 4.81 8.24 -29.70
C LEU A 701 5.66 7.02 -29.36
N ALA A 702 5.18 5.79 -29.59
CA ALA A 702 5.98 4.60 -29.28
C ALA A 702 7.33 4.57 -30.02
N PRO A 703 7.44 4.96 -31.31
CA PRO A 703 8.72 4.95 -32.03
C PRO A 703 9.79 5.90 -31.45
N THR A 704 9.40 6.90 -30.66
CA THR A 704 10.32 7.87 -30.05
C THR A 704 10.76 7.48 -28.63
N ALA A 705 10.13 6.46 -28.04
CA ALA A 705 10.43 5.93 -26.72
C ALA A 705 11.37 4.71 -26.76
N LYS A 706 11.99 4.38 -25.63
CA LYS A 706 12.74 3.11 -25.45
C LYS A 706 11.87 2.05 -24.78
N GLU A 707 10.98 2.48 -23.91
CA GLU A 707 10.11 1.66 -23.09
C GLU A 707 8.68 2.14 -23.28
N VAL A 708 7.73 1.22 -23.46
CA VAL A 708 6.31 1.55 -23.69
C VAL A 708 5.45 0.71 -22.78
N GLU A 709 4.53 1.34 -22.07
CA GLU A 709 3.53 0.69 -21.24
C GLU A 709 2.13 1.12 -21.70
N VAL A 710 1.25 0.14 -21.90
CA VAL A 710 -0.13 0.35 -22.31
C VAL A 710 -1.04 -0.31 -21.29
N CYS A 711 -1.77 0.50 -20.51
CA CYS A 711 -2.64 0.02 -19.43
C CYS A 711 -4.08 -0.27 -19.89
N ARG A 712 -4.37 -0.13 -21.19
CA ARG A 712 -5.67 -0.42 -21.80
C ARG A 712 -5.51 -1.26 -23.05
N ASN A 713 -6.16 -2.40 -23.09
CA ASN A 713 -6.16 -3.27 -24.25
C ASN A 713 -7.13 -2.75 -25.31
N ILE A 714 -6.57 -2.40 -26.47
CA ILE A 714 -7.29 -1.91 -27.66
C ILE A 714 -7.13 -2.83 -28.88
N PHE A 715 -6.46 -3.98 -28.71
CA PHE A 715 -6.11 -4.90 -29.79
C PHE A 715 -7.15 -6.03 -29.96
N ASP A 716 -8.30 -5.91 -29.29
CA ASP A 716 -9.43 -6.83 -29.41
C ASP A 716 -10.37 -6.49 -30.59
N SER A 717 -10.31 -5.27 -31.13
CA SER A 717 -11.26 -4.73 -32.12
C SER A 717 -10.70 -4.50 -33.53
N GLY A 718 -9.82 -5.38 -34.03
CA GLY A 718 -9.29 -5.32 -35.40
C GLY A 718 -7.99 -4.52 -35.59
N ASN A 719 -7.38 -4.07 -34.49
CA ASN A 719 -6.10 -3.38 -34.50
C ASN A 719 -4.92 -4.36 -34.52
N ASP A 720 -3.98 -4.13 -35.42
CA ASP A 720 -2.84 -4.99 -35.68
C ASP A 720 -1.68 -4.71 -34.71
N ILE A 721 -1.57 -5.55 -33.66
CA ILE A 721 -0.50 -5.49 -32.65
C ILE A 721 0.88 -5.82 -33.24
N SER A 722 0.96 -6.54 -34.36
CA SER A 722 2.23 -6.90 -34.99
C SER A 722 3.07 -5.69 -35.35
N LYS A 723 2.45 -4.55 -35.70
CA LYS A 723 3.15 -3.28 -35.97
C LYS A 723 3.93 -2.78 -34.76
N LEU A 724 3.36 -2.93 -33.56
CA LEU A 724 3.99 -2.58 -32.29
C LEU A 724 5.13 -3.52 -31.97
N LEU A 725 4.84 -4.82 -32.05
CA LEU A 725 5.80 -5.85 -31.71
C LEU A 725 7.02 -5.80 -32.63
N ALA A 726 6.86 -5.33 -33.87
CA ALA A 726 7.96 -5.10 -34.81
C ALA A 726 8.85 -3.87 -34.50
N LEU A 727 8.43 -2.98 -33.58
CA LEU A 727 9.22 -1.80 -33.21
C LEU A 727 10.51 -2.20 -32.47
N ASN A 728 11.55 -1.41 -32.69
CA ASN A 728 12.90 -1.57 -32.11
C ASN A 728 12.94 -1.08 -30.64
N LEU A 729 12.07 -1.61 -29.78
CA LEU A 729 11.93 -1.16 -28.39
C LEU A 729 12.79 -2.02 -27.43
N LYS A 730 13.11 -1.46 -26.25
CA LYS A 730 13.77 -2.20 -25.17
C LYS A 730 12.76 -2.93 -24.31
N LYS A 731 11.68 -2.26 -23.90
CA LYS A 731 10.67 -2.84 -23.03
C LYS A 731 9.29 -2.48 -23.52
N VAL A 732 8.40 -3.46 -23.53
CA VAL A 732 6.97 -3.25 -23.75
C VAL A 732 6.20 -3.97 -22.66
N SER A 733 5.23 -3.28 -22.04
CA SER A 733 4.35 -3.83 -21.03
C SER A 733 2.89 -3.57 -21.39
N PHE A 734 2.07 -4.61 -21.32
CA PHE A 734 0.63 -4.54 -21.49
C PHE A 734 -0.03 -4.90 -20.16
N ASP A 735 -0.61 -3.89 -19.50
CA ASP A 735 -1.13 -3.94 -18.13
C ASP A 735 -2.63 -3.62 -18.08
N ASP A 736 -3.42 -4.29 -18.94
CA ASP A 736 -4.87 -4.29 -18.79
C ASP A 736 -5.30 -5.49 -17.95
N TRP A 737 -5.76 -5.23 -16.73
CA TRP A 737 -6.24 -6.25 -15.81
C TRP A 737 -7.70 -6.67 -16.06
N ARG A 738 -8.42 -5.98 -16.95
CA ARG A 738 -9.84 -6.22 -17.27
C ARG A 738 -10.03 -7.03 -18.55
N LYS A 739 -9.15 -6.86 -19.53
CA LYS A 739 -9.28 -7.47 -20.86
C LYS A 739 -8.06 -8.28 -21.25
N SER A 740 -8.27 -9.53 -21.64
CA SER A 740 -7.22 -10.40 -22.16
C SER A 740 -6.74 -9.95 -23.55
N PHE A 741 -5.41 -9.91 -23.72
CA PHE A 741 -4.76 -9.63 -24.99
C PHE A 741 -4.79 -10.89 -25.85
N LYS A 742 -5.54 -10.86 -26.96
CA LYS A 742 -5.51 -11.92 -27.96
C LYS A 742 -4.16 -11.85 -28.68
N LEU A 743 -3.37 -12.91 -28.57
CA LEU A 743 -2.09 -13.05 -29.27
C LEU A 743 -2.18 -14.23 -30.20
N GLU A 744 -1.85 -14.03 -31.47
CA GLU A 744 -1.70 -15.11 -32.43
C GLU A 744 -0.21 -15.48 -32.56
N LEU A 745 0.06 -16.67 -33.10
CA LEU A 745 1.43 -17.12 -33.31
C LEU A 745 2.23 -16.11 -34.15
N ASP A 746 1.61 -15.56 -35.20
CA ASP A 746 2.28 -14.64 -36.12
C ASP A 746 2.69 -13.32 -35.43
N ASP A 747 1.91 -12.85 -34.46
CA ASP A 747 2.25 -11.69 -33.61
C ASP A 747 3.53 -11.95 -32.80
N LEU A 748 3.68 -13.15 -32.24
CA LEU A 748 4.89 -13.53 -31.52
C LEU A 748 6.12 -13.66 -32.44
N LEU A 749 5.92 -13.97 -33.72
CA LEU A 749 6.99 -14.15 -34.70
C LEU A 749 7.58 -12.85 -35.24
N VAL A 750 6.88 -11.72 -35.07
CA VAL A 750 7.34 -10.40 -35.49
C VAL A 750 7.99 -9.58 -34.37
N ILE A 751 8.08 -10.13 -33.15
CA ILE A 751 8.64 -9.44 -31.99
C ILE A 751 10.10 -9.01 -32.26
N ASN A 752 10.34 -7.71 -32.16
CA ASN A 752 11.62 -7.02 -32.23
C ASN A 752 11.89 -6.23 -30.93
N ILE A 753 11.35 -6.71 -29.81
CA ILE A 753 11.43 -6.12 -28.47
C ILE A 753 12.39 -6.96 -27.62
N ILE A 754 13.13 -6.33 -26.70
CA ILE A 754 14.04 -7.05 -25.78
C ILE A 754 13.26 -7.70 -24.63
N ASN A 755 12.41 -6.94 -23.94
CA ASN A 755 11.62 -7.40 -22.81
C ASN A 755 10.13 -7.15 -23.09
N LEU A 756 9.32 -8.20 -23.18
CA LEU A 756 7.88 -8.10 -23.39
C LEU A 756 7.12 -8.70 -22.20
N THR A 757 6.21 -7.93 -21.61
CA THR A 757 5.31 -8.38 -20.54
C THR A 757 3.86 -8.19 -20.95
N ILE A 758 3.04 -9.24 -20.80
CA ILE A 758 1.60 -9.21 -21.07
C ILE A 758 0.89 -9.83 -19.87
N LYS A 759 0.19 -9.00 -19.09
CA LYS A 759 -0.42 -9.42 -17.82
C LYS A 759 -1.63 -10.33 -17.95
N ILE A 760 -2.38 -10.26 -19.04
CA ILE A 760 -3.47 -11.21 -19.32
C ILE A 760 -3.41 -11.52 -20.81
N ALA A 761 -2.91 -12.69 -21.18
CA ALA A 761 -2.81 -13.14 -22.56
C ALA A 761 -3.82 -14.27 -22.83
N ASN A 762 -4.56 -14.15 -23.93
CA ASN A 762 -5.39 -15.22 -24.47
C ASN A 762 -4.62 -15.92 -25.60
N ILE A 763 -3.65 -16.75 -25.21
CA ILE A 763 -2.88 -17.60 -26.13
C ILE A 763 -3.11 -19.07 -25.77
N THR A 764 -3.30 -19.91 -26.78
CA THR A 764 -3.54 -21.34 -26.54
C THR A 764 -2.22 -22.08 -26.27
N VAL A 765 -2.28 -23.15 -25.46
CA VAL A 765 -1.14 -24.07 -25.22
C VAL A 765 -0.55 -24.59 -26.54
N ARG A 766 -1.40 -24.84 -27.55
CA ARG A 766 -0.99 -25.27 -28.88
C ARG A 766 -0.16 -24.22 -29.62
N GLU A 767 -0.54 -22.94 -29.53
CA GLU A 767 0.21 -21.84 -30.14
C GLU A 767 1.56 -21.63 -29.46
N LEU A 768 1.57 -21.69 -28.12
CA LEU A 768 2.80 -21.60 -27.33
C LEU A 768 3.77 -22.74 -27.67
N ASN A 769 3.28 -23.98 -27.79
CA ASN A 769 4.08 -25.12 -28.24
C ASN A 769 4.66 -24.92 -29.66
N ARG A 770 3.87 -24.35 -30.59
CA ARG A 770 4.35 -24.05 -31.95
C ARG A 770 5.42 -22.97 -31.94
N PHE A 771 5.25 -21.92 -31.14
CA PHE A 771 6.24 -20.87 -30.95
C PHE A 771 7.58 -21.45 -30.46
N LEU A 772 7.56 -22.26 -29.40
CA LEU A 772 8.76 -22.91 -28.86
C LEU A 772 9.44 -23.84 -29.87
N LYS A 773 8.67 -24.62 -30.63
CA LYS A 773 9.20 -25.46 -31.73
C LYS A 773 9.88 -24.64 -32.82
N LEU A 774 9.35 -23.47 -33.16
CA LEU A 774 9.95 -22.57 -34.14
C LEU A 774 11.25 -21.94 -33.60
N TRP A 775 11.26 -21.56 -32.31
CA TRP A 775 12.47 -21.08 -31.65
C TRP A 775 13.59 -22.12 -31.64
N MET A 776 13.25 -23.39 -31.33
CA MET A 776 14.17 -24.53 -31.34
C MET A 776 14.78 -24.85 -32.71
N LYS A 777 14.13 -24.44 -33.81
CA LYS A 777 14.66 -24.61 -35.17
C LYS A 777 15.73 -23.57 -35.54
N GLY A 778 15.98 -22.56 -34.70
CA GLY A 778 17.08 -21.60 -34.90
C GLY A 778 16.73 -20.44 -35.82
N ASN A 779 15.53 -19.87 -35.71
CA ASN A 779 15.16 -18.68 -36.48
C ASN A 779 15.82 -17.41 -35.91
N HIS A 780 16.52 -16.65 -36.74
CA HIS A 780 17.23 -15.42 -36.34
C HIS A 780 16.32 -14.29 -35.84
N ARG A 781 14.99 -14.37 -36.06
CA ARG A 781 14.02 -13.36 -35.60
C ARG A 781 13.92 -13.24 -34.07
N PHE A 782 14.29 -14.28 -33.31
CA PHE A 782 14.12 -14.30 -31.86
C PHE A 782 15.33 -13.82 -31.06
N TYR A 783 16.44 -13.43 -31.71
CA TYR A 783 17.69 -13.15 -31.00
C TYR A 783 17.68 -11.90 -30.14
N ARG A 784 16.70 -11.04 -30.35
CA ARG A 784 16.59 -9.80 -29.60
C ARG A 784 15.74 -9.94 -28.34
N LEU A 785 14.72 -10.78 -28.40
CA LEU A 785 13.86 -11.09 -27.26
C LEU A 785 14.71 -11.80 -26.22
N LYS A 786 14.82 -11.20 -25.03
CA LYS A 786 15.53 -11.74 -23.86
C LYS A 786 14.56 -12.20 -22.79
N THR A 787 13.48 -11.45 -22.57
CA THR A 787 12.44 -11.85 -21.62
C THR A 787 11.06 -11.75 -22.26
N LEU A 788 10.25 -12.79 -22.07
CA LEU A 788 8.84 -12.80 -22.42
C LEU A 788 8.06 -13.29 -21.20
N GLU A 789 7.15 -12.46 -20.70
CA GLU A 789 6.27 -12.76 -19.58
C GLU A 789 4.83 -12.77 -20.08
N LEU A 790 4.15 -13.90 -19.90
CA LEU A 790 2.77 -14.12 -20.29
C LEU A 790 2.00 -14.69 -19.12
N LYS A 791 1.06 -13.94 -18.56
CA LYS A 791 0.09 -14.51 -17.62
C LYS A 791 -1.15 -14.95 -18.37
N LEU A 792 -1.48 -16.24 -18.28
CA LEU A 792 -2.68 -16.81 -18.87
C LEU A 792 -3.88 -16.59 -17.94
N ASN A 793 -5.08 -16.62 -18.50
CA ASN A 793 -6.30 -16.37 -17.74
C ASN A 793 -6.53 -17.48 -16.68
N ASP A 794 -6.98 -17.10 -15.48
CA ASP A 794 -7.05 -17.95 -14.27
C ASP A 794 -8.00 -19.18 -14.39
N GLU A 795 -8.69 -19.35 -15.52
CA GLU A 795 -9.62 -20.46 -15.81
C GLU A 795 -8.96 -21.70 -16.44
N MET A 796 -7.66 -21.67 -16.74
CA MET A 796 -6.94 -22.80 -17.34
C MET A 796 -6.01 -23.49 -16.34
N GLU A 797 -6.29 -24.76 -15.98
CA GLU A 797 -5.27 -25.67 -15.47
C GLU A 797 -4.26 -25.95 -16.59
N ILE A 798 -3.08 -25.34 -16.49
CA ILE A 798 -2.05 -25.43 -17.52
C ILE A 798 -1.15 -26.62 -17.22
N ASN A 799 -1.16 -27.62 -18.11
CA ASN A 799 -0.21 -28.75 -18.04
C ASN A 799 1.08 -28.41 -18.83
N PRO A 800 2.25 -28.29 -18.17
CA PRO A 800 3.53 -28.06 -18.84
C PRO A 800 3.88 -29.13 -19.88
N GLU A 801 3.45 -30.39 -19.69
CA GLU A 801 3.70 -31.48 -20.64
C GLU A 801 3.07 -31.21 -22.01
N GLU A 802 1.90 -30.55 -22.04
CA GLU A 802 1.25 -30.17 -23.29
C GLU A 802 1.98 -29.02 -23.99
N VAL A 803 2.46 -28.04 -23.21
CA VAL A 803 3.24 -26.89 -23.71
C VAL A 803 4.55 -27.36 -24.35
N PHE A 804 5.24 -28.33 -23.74
CA PHE A 804 6.52 -28.83 -24.22
C PHE A 804 6.42 -30.09 -25.08
N LYS A 805 5.20 -30.54 -25.43
CA LYS A 805 4.99 -31.77 -26.21
C LYS A 805 5.84 -31.82 -27.48
N GLY A 806 6.73 -32.80 -27.55
CA GLY A 806 7.64 -33.02 -28.69
C GLY A 806 8.85 -32.08 -28.73
N ILE A 807 9.19 -31.43 -27.62
CA ILE A 807 10.41 -30.64 -27.42
C ILE A 807 11.22 -31.32 -26.32
N LYS A 808 12.54 -31.44 -26.52
CA LYS A 808 13.44 -31.91 -25.45
C LYS A 808 13.72 -30.75 -24.51
N TYR A 809 13.50 -30.97 -23.22
CA TYR A 809 13.81 -30.03 -22.15
C TYR A 809 14.48 -30.77 -20.99
N GLU A 810 15.27 -30.04 -20.21
CA GLU A 810 15.83 -30.46 -18.94
C GLU A 810 15.06 -29.73 -17.84
N ILE A 811 14.67 -30.44 -16.78
CA ILE A 811 14.13 -29.81 -15.58
C ILE A 811 15.34 -29.36 -14.75
N VAL A 812 15.40 -28.08 -14.38
CA VAL A 812 16.58 -27.51 -13.70
C VAL A 812 16.42 -27.51 -12.19
N GLU A 813 15.29 -26.95 -11.72
CA GLU A 813 14.94 -26.71 -10.31
C GLU A 813 13.41 -26.84 -10.20
N ASP A 814 12.94 -27.89 -9.54
CA ASP A 814 11.51 -28.25 -9.37
C ASP A 814 10.71 -28.42 -10.67
N ASN A 815 9.50 -28.99 -10.60
CA ASN A 815 8.62 -29.23 -11.77
C ASN A 815 8.08 -27.94 -12.45
N TYR A 816 8.64 -26.78 -12.13
CA TYR A 816 8.22 -25.47 -12.57
C TYR A 816 9.28 -24.71 -13.38
N SER A 817 10.54 -25.20 -13.42
CA SER A 817 11.65 -24.61 -14.19
C SER A 817 12.17 -25.55 -15.27
N PHE A 818 12.07 -25.11 -16.53
CA PHE A 818 12.40 -25.90 -17.71
C PHE A 818 13.51 -25.21 -18.51
N ARG A 819 14.56 -25.94 -18.85
CA ARG A 819 15.65 -25.49 -19.71
C ARG A 819 15.60 -26.20 -21.05
N LEU A 820 15.51 -25.43 -22.11
CA LEU A 820 15.54 -25.90 -23.48
C LEU A 820 16.89 -25.52 -24.09
N LYS A 821 17.63 -26.50 -24.59
CA LYS A 821 18.92 -26.29 -25.27
C LYS A 821 18.76 -26.44 -26.78
N ARG A 822 19.10 -25.39 -27.51
CA ARG A 822 19.10 -25.41 -28.97
C ARG A 822 20.42 -25.95 -29.52
N ARG A 823 20.41 -26.44 -30.76
CA ARG A 823 21.59 -27.08 -31.41
C ARG A 823 22.82 -26.18 -31.54
N ASP A 824 22.62 -24.86 -31.55
CA ASP A 824 23.69 -23.86 -31.64
C ASP A 824 24.21 -23.40 -30.26
N GLY A 825 23.82 -24.08 -29.17
CA GLY A 825 24.29 -23.79 -27.81
C GLY A 825 23.51 -22.69 -27.10
N LYS A 826 22.49 -22.10 -27.75
CA LYS A 826 21.58 -21.14 -27.09
C LYS A 826 20.63 -21.85 -26.13
N GLU A 827 20.40 -21.25 -24.97
CA GLU A 827 19.47 -21.76 -23.98
C GLU A 827 18.22 -20.88 -23.85
N LEU A 828 17.12 -21.52 -23.45
CA LEU A 828 15.89 -20.88 -23.03
C LEU A 828 15.49 -21.46 -21.69
N ARG A 829 15.34 -20.60 -20.68
CA ARG A 829 14.79 -20.99 -19.38
C ARG A 829 13.33 -20.56 -19.30
N VAL A 830 12.47 -21.45 -18.86
CA VAL A 830 11.03 -21.22 -18.73
C VAL A 830 10.63 -21.50 -17.30
N PHE A 831 10.03 -20.51 -16.63
CA PHE A 831 9.47 -20.67 -15.29
C PHE A 831 7.95 -20.54 -15.36
N ILE A 832 7.24 -21.45 -14.71
CA ILE A 832 5.76 -21.48 -14.69
C ILE A 832 5.29 -21.37 -13.25
N VAL A 833 4.63 -20.27 -12.89
CA VAL A 833 4.17 -20.00 -11.52
C VAL A 833 2.80 -19.33 -11.53
N PHE A 834 1.82 -19.87 -10.81
CA PHE A 834 0.45 -19.33 -10.69
C PHE A 834 -0.17 -18.91 -12.05
N GLY A 835 -0.10 -19.79 -13.06
CA GLY A 835 -0.64 -19.52 -14.41
C GLY A 835 0.18 -18.53 -15.26
N SER A 836 1.34 -18.08 -14.78
CA SER A 836 2.24 -17.16 -15.47
C SER A 836 3.47 -17.88 -16.01
N PHE A 837 3.82 -17.59 -17.27
CA PHE A 837 5.01 -18.08 -17.94
C PHE A 837 6.06 -16.98 -18.04
N TYR A 838 7.28 -17.31 -17.63
CA TYR A 838 8.45 -16.44 -17.77
C TYR A 838 9.49 -17.14 -18.63
N PHE A 839 9.73 -16.60 -19.82
CA PHE A 839 10.73 -17.10 -20.77
C PHE A 839 11.96 -16.20 -20.72
N PHE A 840 13.14 -16.79 -20.51
CA PHE A 840 14.43 -16.12 -20.53
C PHE A 840 15.30 -16.72 -21.65
N PHE A 841 15.58 -15.92 -22.67
CA PHE A 841 16.33 -16.31 -23.86
C PHE A 841 17.78 -15.80 -23.78
N ASP A 842 18.75 -16.67 -24.10
CA ASP A 842 20.18 -16.33 -24.15
C ASP A 842 20.67 -15.69 -25.47
#